data_AF-A0A970NKL9-F1
#
_entry.id   AF-A0A970NKL9-F1
#
_cell.length_a   1.000
_cell.length_b   1.000
_cell.length_c   1.000
_cell.angle_alpha   90.00
_cell.angle_beta   90.00
_cell.angle_gamma   90.00
#
_symmetry.space_group_name_H-M   'P 1'
#
loop_
_entity.id
_entity.type
_entity.pdbx_description
1 polymer ?
#
loop_
_entity_poly.entity_id
_entity_poly.type
_entity_poly.pdbx_seq_one_letter_code
_entity_poly.pdbx_strand_id
1 'polypeptide(L)'
;MRIALFIPCFVEHLQPEVGLATLAVLRALGHEPFVPPHQTCCGQPAWNMGARAGAVTAARHLLRVMREGGALDADAIVCPSASCTAMVRCHFGELGLPAADAALLGELVPRLHEFSEFVARAHPNAASLAQPTAEPLRVAVHRSCHSLRVLGLTDEPERLLAGLPAIELAPLEHPEECCGFGGVFSAKLPEASTSMADDKLADAVRAGAQVLTSVDSSCLMALEARARRTGVALRFAHVASMMAHAMGLTALPSGGATHATPACSKPRPGTLRHRMAEAVADSGQRARLDRSVGHALRIRAERVAERPDWEDLRERAAAMRRYSLGRLGDLLEEFQSAAEAQGARVHYARTASDARSLLLRLVGDPGPALVKSKSMVTEEIGFRAALDGAGIPFLETDLGEYIVQLSHTTPSHIVAPVIHLSAEDIAEVFRRELSMDLPAGADPKTISLAAREHLRPYFVNARLGIVGANFLAAREGAVVTCTNEGNAGLGSTIPKRLIAVSGIDKLNPSLPDLAAPLQLLGSSSTGQRLTCYTHVFRPGGARETDIVLLDGGRSELLTDPELRDALACIRCGACMHVCPVYRRAGGQAYGWIYPGPIGIILSAFLESPEGTRMADACSLCGACVEICPVKIDLPAAIRLVRERAVARSALARLTGLAAARLFGSPRLWRWGGRGLRSLLGRGVALGPLRDWAATRELPPSPSASLSDCMKGDDGNA
;
A
#
# COMPACT_ATOMS: atom_id res chain seq x y z
N MET A 1 9.10 5.25 38.76
CA MET A 1 9.85 4.21 38.01
C MET A 1 11.06 4.85 37.36
N ARG A 2 12.16 4.10 37.21
CA ARG A 2 13.29 4.50 36.36
C ARG A 2 12.94 4.18 34.92
N ILE A 3 12.97 5.20 34.05
CA ILE A 3 12.56 5.07 32.64
C ILE A 3 13.72 5.41 31.72
N ALA A 4 14.11 4.48 30.85
CA ALA A 4 15.06 4.77 29.78
C ALA A 4 14.34 5.35 28.56
N LEU A 5 14.80 6.47 28.03
CA LEU A 5 14.24 7.06 26.82
C LEU A 5 14.98 6.59 25.57
N PHE A 6 14.23 5.92 24.68
CA PHE A 6 14.66 5.69 23.32
C PHE A 6 14.32 6.91 22.46
N ILE A 7 15.35 7.68 22.09
CA ILE A 7 15.19 8.94 21.35
C ILE A 7 15.27 8.69 19.84
N PRO A 8 14.21 8.99 19.08
CA PRO A 8 14.22 8.94 17.62
C PRO A 8 15.23 9.92 17.01
N CYS A 9 15.78 9.56 15.84
CA CYS A 9 16.71 10.42 15.11
C CYS A 9 16.15 11.81 14.74
N PHE A 10 14.85 11.89 14.45
CA PHE A 10 14.16 13.15 14.18
C PHE A 10 14.07 14.02 15.43
N VAL A 11 13.77 13.42 16.59
CA VAL A 11 13.71 14.14 17.88
C VAL A 11 15.09 14.65 18.27
N GLU A 12 16.13 13.82 18.14
CA GLU A 12 17.50 14.22 18.48
C GLU A 12 18.03 15.38 17.63
N HIS A 13 17.67 15.48 16.35
CA HIS A 13 18.29 16.46 15.43
C HIS A 13 17.38 17.53 14.83
N LEU A 14 16.07 17.32 14.78
CA LEU A 14 15.13 18.21 14.10
C LEU A 14 14.03 18.73 15.02
N GLN A 15 13.63 17.96 16.04
CA GLN A 15 12.56 18.32 16.97
C GLN A 15 12.94 18.01 18.43
N PRO A 16 14.03 18.60 18.98
CA PRO A 16 14.48 18.35 20.35
C PRO A 16 13.41 18.68 21.41
N GLU A 17 12.51 19.62 21.12
CA GLU A 17 11.38 19.99 21.97
C GLU A 17 10.46 18.81 22.30
N VAL A 18 10.36 17.82 21.41
CA VAL A 18 9.57 16.60 21.66
C VAL A 18 10.22 15.73 22.74
N GLY A 19 11.56 15.62 22.72
CA GLY A 19 12.31 14.89 23.73
C GLY A 19 12.24 15.57 25.10
N LEU A 20 12.37 16.90 25.13
CA LEU A 20 12.23 17.72 26.34
C LEU A 20 10.81 17.62 26.92
N ALA A 21 9.77 17.70 26.08
CA ALA A 21 8.39 17.53 26.51
C ALA A 21 8.12 16.13 27.07
N THR A 22 8.68 15.09 26.45
CA THR A 22 8.59 13.70 26.94
C THR A 22 9.23 13.56 28.33
N LEU A 23 10.42 14.12 28.53
CA LEU A 23 11.10 14.16 29.84
C LEU A 23 10.25 14.89 30.88
N ALA A 24 9.74 16.08 30.54
CA ALA A 24 8.95 16.91 31.45
C ALA A 24 7.66 16.20 31.90
N VAL A 25 6.91 15.61 30.96
CA VAL A 25 5.67 14.89 31.27
C VAL A 25 5.95 13.67 32.16
N LEU A 26 6.97 12.87 31.85
CA LEU A 26 7.30 11.70 32.67
C LEU A 26 7.74 12.09 34.09
N ARG A 27 8.50 13.18 34.26
CA ARG A 27 8.85 13.72 35.58
C ARG A 27 7.64 14.21 36.35
N ALA A 28 6.74 14.95 35.69
CA ALA A 28 5.50 15.44 36.30
C ALA A 28 4.60 14.27 36.75
N LEU A 29 4.65 13.14 36.05
CA LEU A 29 3.98 11.88 36.41
C LEU A 29 4.71 11.06 37.49
N GLY A 30 5.75 11.60 38.12
CA GLY A 30 6.48 10.96 39.24
C GLY A 30 7.51 9.92 38.82
N HIS A 31 7.99 9.94 37.58
CA HIS A 31 9.04 9.04 37.11
C HIS A 31 10.42 9.69 37.09
N GLU A 32 11.45 8.86 36.99
CA GLU A 32 12.86 9.25 36.87
C GLU A 32 13.36 8.88 35.47
N PRO A 33 13.06 9.69 34.43
CA PRO A 33 13.50 9.40 33.08
C PRO A 33 14.96 9.80 32.85
N PHE A 34 15.71 8.95 32.14
CA PHE A 34 17.08 9.21 31.69
C PHE A 34 17.25 8.82 30.22
N VAL A 35 18.26 9.38 29.55
CA VAL A 35 18.54 9.10 28.14
C VAL A 35 19.84 8.29 28.04
N PRO A 36 19.80 7.00 27.63
CA PRO A 36 20.99 6.25 27.29
C PRO A 36 21.88 7.03 26.31
N PRO A 37 23.19 7.21 26.59
CA PRO A 37 24.04 8.01 25.73
C PRO A 37 24.32 7.30 24.40
N HIS A 38 24.85 8.04 23.44
CA HIS A 38 25.36 7.51 22.16
C HIS A 38 24.33 6.87 21.22
N GLN A 39 23.03 7.07 21.44
CA GLN A 39 21.98 6.66 20.50
C GLN A 39 22.16 7.29 19.10
N THR A 40 21.71 6.56 18.08
CA THR A 40 21.75 6.95 16.66
C THR A 40 20.39 6.73 16.00
N CYS A 41 20.33 6.28 14.74
CA CYS A 41 19.10 5.87 14.08
C CYS A 41 18.67 4.45 14.49
N CYS A 42 17.36 4.19 14.51
CA CYS A 42 16.76 2.86 14.68
C CYS A 42 16.96 1.92 13.48
N GLY A 43 17.39 2.45 12.33
CA GLY A 43 17.60 1.68 11.09
C GLY A 43 16.39 1.61 10.16
N GLN A 44 15.22 2.12 10.57
CA GLN A 44 14.00 2.06 9.77
C GLN A 44 14.12 2.67 8.35
N PRO A 45 14.79 3.83 8.14
CA PRO A 45 14.97 4.34 6.78
C PRO A 45 15.71 3.36 5.87
N ALA A 46 16.75 2.69 6.39
CA ALA A 46 17.48 1.67 5.65
C ALA A 46 16.62 0.43 5.38
N TRP A 47 15.86 0.00 6.38
CA TRP A 47 14.93 -1.12 6.26
C TRP A 47 13.89 -0.90 5.16
N ASN A 48 13.20 0.25 5.18
CA ASN A 48 12.16 0.60 4.21
C ASN A 48 12.70 0.75 2.79
N MET A 49 13.97 1.14 2.63
CA MET A 49 14.65 1.21 1.34
C MET A 49 15.13 -0.15 0.81
N GLY A 50 15.10 -1.21 1.63
CA GLY A 50 15.74 -2.48 1.30
C GLY A 50 17.26 -2.51 1.52
N ALA A 51 17.84 -1.51 2.19
CA ALA A 51 19.26 -1.47 2.54
C ALA A 51 19.55 -2.27 3.83
N ARG A 52 19.35 -3.59 3.78
CA ARG A 52 19.39 -4.48 4.96
C ARG A 52 20.67 -4.37 5.80
N ALA A 53 21.84 -4.29 5.17
CA ALA A 53 23.12 -4.16 5.91
C ALA A 53 23.16 -2.90 6.80
N GLY A 54 22.58 -1.78 6.33
CA GLY A 54 22.43 -0.56 7.10
C GLY A 54 21.46 -0.73 8.28
N ALA A 55 20.34 -1.43 8.06
CA ALA A 55 19.37 -1.72 9.11
C ALA A 55 19.96 -2.64 10.20
N VAL A 56 20.68 -3.71 9.81
CA VAL A 56 21.38 -4.60 10.74
C VAL A 56 22.40 -3.83 11.58
N THR A 57 23.20 -2.97 10.95
CA THR A 57 24.23 -2.18 11.66
C THR A 57 23.60 -1.24 12.68
N ALA A 58 22.53 -0.55 12.30
CA ALA A 58 21.79 0.33 13.19
C ALA A 58 21.13 -0.44 14.35
N ALA A 59 20.55 -1.61 14.08
CA ALA A 59 19.92 -2.45 15.09
C ALA A 59 20.94 -2.92 16.14
N ARG A 60 22.06 -3.49 15.69
CA ARG A 60 23.15 -3.93 16.59
C ARG A 60 23.72 -2.77 17.41
N HIS A 61 23.87 -1.60 16.78
CA HIS A 61 24.30 -0.41 17.50
C HIS A 61 23.30 -0.01 18.59
N LEU A 62 22.00 0.07 18.25
CA LEU A 62 20.94 0.45 19.18
C LEU A 62 20.87 -0.51 20.37
N LEU A 63 20.85 -1.81 20.13
CA LEU A 63 20.81 -2.83 21.19
C LEU A 63 21.99 -2.67 22.14
N ARG A 64 23.20 -2.50 21.59
CA ARG A 64 24.42 -2.31 22.36
C ARG A 64 24.36 -1.06 23.24
N VAL A 65 23.96 0.10 22.70
CA VAL A 65 23.89 1.35 23.50
C VAL A 65 22.76 1.35 24.53
N MET A 66 21.66 0.65 24.26
CA MET A 66 20.59 0.45 25.24
C MET A 66 21.09 -0.37 26.42
N ARG A 67 21.81 -1.46 26.16
CA ARG A 67 22.44 -2.26 27.23
C ARG A 67 23.50 -1.47 27.99
N GLU A 68 24.48 -0.88 27.28
CA GLU A 68 25.58 -0.13 27.90
C GLU A 68 25.08 1.12 28.66
N GLY A 69 23.96 1.71 28.23
CA GLY A 69 23.34 2.86 28.86
C GLY A 69 22.38 2.52 29.99
N GLY A 70 22.28 1.27 30.44
CA GLY A 70 21.46 0.85 31.58
C GLY A 70 19.96 0.75 31.29
N ALA A 71 19.54 0.70 30.02
CA ALA A 71 18.12 0.59 29.67
C ALA A 71 17.50 -0.75 30.06
N LEU A 72 18.30 -1.81 30.18
CA LEU A 72 17.83 -3.13 30.63
C LEU A 72 17.60 -3.18 32.16
N ASP A 73 18.27 -2.29 32.90
CA ASP A 73 18.09 -2.14 34.35
C ASP A 73 16.93 -1.19 34.71
N ALA A 74 16.28 -0.60 33.70
CA ALA A 74 15.13 0.28 33.87
C ALA A 74 13.82 -0.51 33.96
N ASP A 75 12.83 0.08 34.63
CA ASP A 75 11.49 -0.50 34.75
C ASP A 75 10.77 -0.52 33.39
N ALA A 76 11.01 0.52 32.58
CA ALA A 76 10.43 0.66 31.24
C ALA A 76 11.37 1.42 30.30
N ILE A 77 11.21 1.17 29.00
CA ILE A 77 11.83 1.92 27.91
C ILE A 77 10.71 2.63 27.16
N VAL A 78 10.78 3.96 27.07
CA VAL A 78 9.74 4.78 26.44
C VAL A 78 10.30 5.50 25.22
N CYS A 79 9.58 5.44 24.11
CA CYS A 79 9.94 6.06 22.85
C CYS A 79 8.81 6.99 22.35
N PRO A 80 9.06 8.29 22.14
CA PRO A 80 8.09 9.21 21.55
C PRO A 80 8.04 9.08 20.02
N SER A 81 7.87 7.84 19.55
CA SER A 81 7.69 7.53 18.13
C SER A 81 7.16 6.12 17.96
N ALA A 82 5.96 6.01 17.38
CA ALA A 82 5.43 4.71 16.98
C ALA A 82 6.29 4.05 15.90
N SER A 83 6.80 4.81 14.93
CA SER A 83 7.64 4.25 13.86
C SER A 83 8.96 3.65 14.37
N CYS A 84 9.67 4.32 15.28
CA CYS A 84 10.90 3.77 15.86
C CYS A 84 10.61 2.58 16.78
N THR A 85 9.52 2.62 17.54
CA THR A 85 9.07 1.52 18.40
C THR A 85 8.69 0.28 17.59
N ALA A 86 7.93 0.47 16.50
CA ALA A 86 7.56 -0.57 15.55
C ALA A 86 8.78 -1.23 14.90
N MET A 87 9.78 -0.44 14.51
CA MET A 87 11.01 -0.96 13.94
C MET A 87 11.69 -1.98 14.89
N VAL A 88 11.76 -1.67 16.19
CA VAL A 88 12.40 -2.56 17.16
C VAL A 88 11.50 -3.74 17.51
N ARG A 89 10.22 -3.50 17.84
CA ARG A 89 9.28 -4.54 18.29
C ARG A 89 8.94 -5.55 17.19
N CYS A 90 8.79 -5.10 15.96
CA CYS A 90 8.22 -5.91 14.88
C CYS A 90 9.27 -6.33 13.85
N HIS A 91 10.25 -5.48 13.53
CA HIS A 91 11.13 -5.72 12.38
C HIS A 91 12.56 -6.14 12.71
N PHE A 92 13.05 -5.93 13.94
CA PHE A 92 14.41 -6.38 14.30
C PHE A 92 14.55 -7.90 14.24
N GLY A 93 13.49 -8.65 14.56
CA GLY A 93 13.47 -10.11 14.44
C GLY A 93 13.68 -10.61 13.00
N GLU A 94 13.21 -9.84 12.02
CA GLU A 94 13.33 -10.17 10.58
C GLU A 94 14.74 -9.91 10.02
N LEU A 95 15.60 -9.19 10.75
CA LEU A 95 16.92 -8.79 10.26
C LEU A 95 17.92 -9.95 10.22
N GLY A 96 17.68 -11.05 10.93
CA GLY A 96 18.63 -12.17 11.07
C GLY A 96 19.84 -11.76 11.92
N LEU A 97 19.58 -11.18 13.09
CA LEU A 97 20.63 -10.72 14.00
C LEU A 97 21.42 -11.90 14.61
N PRO A 98 22.71 -11.70 14.97
CA PRO A 98 23.47 -12.70 15.71
C PRO A 98 22.77 -13.12 17.01
N ALA A 99 22.98 -14.36 17.47
CA ALA A 99 22.26 -14.93 18.62
C ALA A 99 22.32 -14.06 19.89
N ALA A 100 23.47 -13.45 20.19
CA ALA A 100 23.61 -12.55 21.34
C ALA A 100 22.77 -11.26 21.19
N ASP A 101 22.69 -10.70 19.98
CA ASP A 101 21.88 -9.52 19.70
C ASP A 101 20.38 -9.88 19.70
N ALA A 102 20.02 -11.09 19.24
CA ALA A 102 18.65 -11.60 19.28
C ALA A 102 18.15 -11.87 20.72
N ALA A 103 19.03 -12.40 21.59
CA ALA A 103 18.71 -12.57 23.02
C ALA A 103 18.45 -11.21 23.69
N LEU A 104 19.34 -10.24 23.42
CA LEU A 104 19.20 -8.88 23.92
C LEU A 104 17.92 -8.19 23.41
N LEU A 105 17.54 -8.42 22.15
CA LEU A 105 16.26 -7.97 21.62
C LEU A 105 15.08 -8.55 22.41
N GLY A 106 15.14 -9.85 22.73
CA GLY A 106 14.12 -10.54 23.52
C GLY A 106 13.95 -9.98 24.94
N GLU A 107 15.02 -9.47 25.55
CA GLU A 107 14.98 -8.79 26.85
C GLU A 107 14.45 -7.35 26.75
N LEU A 108 14.77 -6.65 25.66
CA LEU A 108 14.44 -5.25 25.45
C LEU A 108 12.97 -5.04 25.05
N VAL A 109 12.46 -5.85 24.11
CA VAL A 109 11.11 -5.68 23.52
C VAL A 109 9.98 -5.66 24.54
N PRO A 110 9.92 -6.55 25.56
CA PRO A 110 8.83 -6.55 26.54
C PRO A 110 8.72 -5.26 27.38
N ARG A 111 9.81 -4.48 27.47
CA ARG A 111 9.88 -3.22 28.24
C ARG A 111 9.73 -1.98 27.35
N LEU A 112 9.73 -2.16 26.03
CA LEU A 112 9.70 -1.06 25.07
C LEU A 112 8.27 -0.67 24.73
N HIS A 113 7.91 0.56 25.09
CA HIS A 113 6.60 1.13 24.86
C HIS A 113 6.69 2.41 24.03
N GLU A 114 5.69 2.60 23.19
CA GLU A 114 5.43 3.92 22.63
C GLU A 114 4.94 4.85 23.76
N PHE A 115 5.25 6.15 23.68
CA PHE A 115 4.94 7.10 24.74
C PHE A 115 3.46 7.16 25.13
N SER A 116 2.55 7.28 24.17
CA SER A 116 1.11 7.31 24.46
C SER A 116 0.60 5.96 24.98
N GLU A 117 1.09 4.85 24.44
CA GLU A 117 0.82 3.49 24.95
C GLU A 117 1.22 3.37 26.42
N PHE A 118 2.43 3.82 26.77
CA PHE A 118 2.95 3.77 28.14
C PHE A 118 2.11 4.62 29.09
N VAL A 119 1.87 5.89 28.74
CA VAL A 119 1.16 6.82 29.62
C VAL A 119 -0.29 6.41 29.80
N ALA A 120 -0.99 5.99 28.74
CA ALA A 120 -2.37 5.52 28.84
C ALA A 120 -2.53 4.30 29.74
N ARG A 121 -1.53 3.40 29.74
CA ARG A 121 -1.51 2.20 30.57
C ARG A 121 -1.09 2.47 32.01
N ALA A 122 -0.01 3.21 32.22
CA ALA A 122 0.56 3.45 33.54
C ALA A 122 -0.16 4.55 34.32
N HIS A 123 -0.79 5.50 33.61
CA HIS A 123 -1.39 6.71 34.16
C HIS A 123 -2.72 7.05 33.48
N PRO A 124 -3.77 6.22 33.66
CA PRO A 124 -5.08 6.47 33.04
C PRO A 124 -5.72 7.79 33.49
N ASN A 125 -5.29 8.35 34.63
CA ASN A 125 -5.76 9.62 35.19
C ASN A 125 -4.75 10.77 35.04
N ALA A 126 -3.85 10.72 34.03
CA ALA A 126 -2.87 11.78 33.76
C ALA A 126 -3.50 13.18 33.63
N ALA A 127 -4.79 13.25 33.29
CA ALA A 127 -5.67 14.42 33.32
C ALA A 127 -5.63 15.24 34.62
N SER A 128 -5.44 14.58 35.76
CA SER A 128 -5.42 15.24 37.09
C SER A 128 -4.28 16.24 37.28
N LEU A 129 -3.24 16.17 36.44
CA LEU A 129 -2.10 17.09 36.43
C LEU A 129 -2.27 18.26 35.44
N ALA A 130 -3.40 18.32 34.74
CA ALA A 130 -3.65 19.35 33.73
C ALA A 130 -4.09 20.67 34.37
N GLN A 131 -3.74 21.78 33.73
CA GLN A 131 -4.22 23.09 34.17
C GLN A 131 -5.63 23.36 33.64
N PRO A 132 -6.52 23.98 34.45
CA PRO A 132 -7.79 24.46 33.95
C PRO A 132 -7.54 25.59 32.93
N THR A 133 -8.28 25.58 31.83
CA THR A 133 -8.30 26.68 30.86
C THR A 133 -9.73 27.10 30.57
N ALA A 134 -9.92 28.38 30.24
CA ALA A 134 -11.21 28.92 29.81
C ALA A 134 -11.51 28.62 28.32
N GLU A 135 -10.46 28.41 27.51
CA GLU A 135 -10.57 28.19 26.06
C GLU A 135 -9.74 26.97 25.66
N PRO A 136 -10.37 25.79 25.41
CA PRO A 136 -9.66 24.60 24.97
C PRO A 136 -9.21 24.73 23.51
N LEU A 137 -8.05 24.16 23.20
CA LEU A 137 -7.55 24.08 21.83
C LEU A 137 -8.24 22.95 21.07
N ARG A 138 -8.66 23.21 19.85
CA ARG A 138 -9.24 22.19 18.96
C ARG A 138 -8.13 21.38 18.30
N VAL A 139 -8.04 20.09 18.60
CA VAL A 139 -6.93 19.22 18.21
C VAL A 139 -7.41 18.04 17.40
N ALA A 140 -6.91 17.90 16.17
CA ALA A 140 -7.09 16.71 15.36
C ALA A 140 -5.94 15.73 15.57
N VAL A 141 -6.24 14.43 15.66
CA VAL A 141 -5.24 13.37 15.83
C VAL A 141 -5.05 12.62 14.51
N HIS A 142 -3.84 12.69 13.96
CA HIS A 142 -3.42 11.84 12.86
C HIS A 142 -2.84 10.52 13.41
N ARG A 143 -3.53 9.42 13.12
CA ARG A 143 -3.05 8.06 13.39
C ARG A 143 -1.98 7.68 12.37
N SER A 144 -0.73 7.57 12.80
CA SER A 144 0.35 7.16 11.91
C SER A 144 0.16 5.71 11.46
N CYS A 145 0.64 5.35 10.28
CA CYS A 145 0.49 3.97 9.81
C CYS A 145 1.23 2.96 10.72
N HIS A 146 2.33 3.36 11.34
CA HIS A 146 3.08 2.50 12.27
C HIS A 146 2.37 2.37 13.62
N SER A 147 1.71 3.43 14.11
CA SER A 147 0.92 3.35 15.35
C SER A 147 -0.26 2.41 15.18
N LEU A 148 -1.06 2.65 14.13
CA LEU A 148 -2.30 1.92 13.90
C LEU A 148 -2.05 0.47 13.48
N ARG A 149 -1.24 0.24 12.43
CA ARG A 149 -1.21 -1.05 11.73
C ARG A 149 -0.04 -1.95 12.10
N VAL A 150 1.03 -1.38 12.65
CA VAL A 150 2.24 -2.16 13.00
C VAL A 150 2.30 -2.40 14.51
N LEU A 151 2.07 -1.37 15.32
CA LEU A 151 1.97 -1.50 16.77
C LEU A 151 0.59 -1.93 17.26
N GLY A 152 -0.47 -1.67 16.49
CA GLY A 152 -1.83 -2.00 16.90
C GLY A 152 -2.41 -1.05 17.95
N LEU A 153 -1.91 0.19 18.04
CA LEU A 153 -2.50 1.22 18.90
C LEU A 153 -3.89 1.58 18.38
N THR A 154 -4.85 1.74 19.30
CA THR A 154 -6.25 2.02 18.98
C THR A 154 -6.54 3.52 19.11
N ASP A 155 -6.74 3.96 20.34
CA ASP A 155 -7.27 5.26 20.72
C ASP A 155 -6.55 5.82 21.96
N GLU A 156 -5.41 5.23 22.35
CA GLU A 156 -4.60 5.71 23.47
C GLU A 156 -4.23 7.19 23.34
N PRO A 157 -3.75 7.70 22.17
CA PRO A 157 -3.47 9.12 22.02
C PRO A 157 -4.72 10.00 22.21
N GLU A 158 -5.85 9.62 21.60
CA GLU A 158 -7.11 10.35 21.69
C GLU A 158 -7.64 10.36 23.13
N ARG A 159 -7.63 9.22 23.82
CA ARG A 159 -8.08 9.11 25.22
C ARG A 159 -7.23 9.96 26.15
N LEU A 160 -5.91 9.96 25.97
CA LEU A 160 -5.02 10.81 26.75
C LEU A 160 -5.32 12.29 26.56
N LEU A 161 -5.53 12.71 25.31
CA LEU A 161 -5.79 14.10 24.97
C LEU A 161 -7.20 14.54 25.40
N ALA A 162 -8.22 13.69 25.25
CA ALA A 162 -9.60 13.96 25.66
C ALA A 162 -9.74 14.15 27.19
N GLY A 163 -8.84 13.55 27.97
CA GLY A 163 -8.79 13.75 29.41
C GLY A 163 -8.27 15.12 29.85
N LEU A 164 -7.63 15.89 28.96
CA LEU A 164 -6.99 17.16 29.31
C LEU A 164 -7.98 18.32 29.08
N PRO A 165 -8.35 19.11 30.12
CA PRO A 165 -9.31 20.21 29.99
C PRO A 165 -8.92 21.28 28.96
N ALA A 166 -7.63 21.36 28.62
CA ALA A 166 -7.10 22.28 27.62
C ALA A 166 -7.26 21.84 26.16
N ILE A 167 -7.90 20.69 25.92
CA ILE A 167 -8.01 20.10 24.59
C ILE A 167 -9.45 19.69 24.30
N GLU A 168 -9.95 20.14 23.15
CA GLU A 168 -11.16 19.64 22.51
C GLU A 168 -10.75 18.82 21.28
N LEU A 169 -11.19 17.57 21.17
CA LEU A 169 -10.88 16.76 19.98
C LEU A 169 -11.70 17.20 18.77
N ALA A 170 -11.01 17.44 17.66
CA ALA A 170 -11.60 17.67 16.34
C ALA A 170 -11.45 16.38 15.50
N PRO A 171 -12.47 15.51 15.44
CA PRO A 171 -12.35 14.22 14.76
C PRO A 171 -12.16 14.42 13.26
N LEU A 172 -11.14 13.75 12.72
CA LEU A 172 -10.91 13.67 11.28
C LEU A 172 -11.94 12.73 10.64
N GLU A 173 -12.30 13.00 9.40
CA GLU A 173 -13.15 12.12 8.59
C GLU A 173 -12.39 10.84 8.21
N HIS A 174 -11.09 10.96 7.93
CA HIS A 174 -10.25 9.85 7.46
C HIS A 174 -8.97 9.67 8.29
N PRO A 175 -9.03 9.48 9.62
CA PRO A 175 -7.87 9.53 10.51
C PRO A 175 -6.77 8.52 10.15
N GLU A 176 -7.16 7.38 9.57
CA GLU A 176 -6.31 6.22 9.25
C GLU A 176 -5.58 6.31 7.89
N GLU A 177 -5.90 7.32 7.09
CA GLU A 177 -5.23 7.57 5.81
C GLU A 177 -3.79 8.06 6.02
N CYS A 178 -2.88 7.54 5.20
CA CYS A 178 -1.46 7.84 5.27
C CYS A 178 -1.17 9.33 4.96
N CYS A 179 -0.29 9.97 5.75
CA CYS A 179 0.14 11.36 5.56
C CYS A 179 0.99 11.63 4.30
N GLY A 180 1.42 10.58 3.60
CA GLY A 180 2.23 10.70 2.38
C GLY A 180 3.73 10.76 2.59
N PHE A 181 4.24 10.71 3.84
CA PHE A 181 5.69 10.75 4.07
C PHE A 181 6.40 9.49 3.53
N GLY A 182 6.12 8.30 4.09
CA GLY A 182 6.67 7.02 3.60
C GLY A 182 8.21 6.99 3.46
N GLY A 183 8.93 7.87 4.17
CA GLY A 183 10.37 8.07 4.01
C GLY A 183 10.75 8.46 2.58
N VAL A 184 11.60 7.65 1.94
CA VAL A 184 12.13 7.92 0.60
C VAL A 184 11.06 7.91 -0.49
N PHE A 185 9.90 7.29 -0.26
CA PHE A 185 8.73 7.43 -1.13
C PHE A 185 8.42 8.91 -1.42
N SER A 186 8.32 9.76 -0.39
CA SER A 186 8.01 11.18 -0.57
C SER A 186 9.05 11.96 -1.35
N ALA A 187 10.29 11.49 -1.39
CA ALA A 187 11.37 12.12 -2.18
C ALA A 187 11.38 11.61 -3.63
N LYS A 188 11.01 10.34 -3.86
CA LYS A 188 11.00 9.73 -5.19
C LYS A 188 9.74 10.08 -5.99
N LEU A 189 8.60 10.19 -5.32
CA LEU A 189 7.30 10.52 -5.90
C LEU A 189 6.65 11.68 -5.11
N PRO A 190 7.28 12.88 -5.12
CA PRO A 190 6.82 14.00 -4.32
C PRO A 190 5.41 14.43 -4.70
N GLU A 191 5.00 14.32 -5.97
CA GLU A 191 3.67 14.73 -6.45
C GLU A 191 2.55 13.89 -5.81
N ALA A 192 2.67 12.56 -5.86
CA ALA A 192 1.73 11.64 -5.20
C ALA A 192 1.74 11.83 -3.68
N SER A 193 2.92 12.01 -3.09
CA SER A 193 3.10 12.28 -1.66
C SER A 193 2.41 13.57 -1.21
N THR A 194 2.55 14.67 -1.96
CA THR A 194 1.90 15.94 -1.61
C THR A 194 0.39 15.88 -1.80
N SER A 195 -0.12 15.17 -2.81
CA SER A 195 -1.57 14.99 -2.95
C SER A 195 -2.17 14.27 -1.73
N MET A 196 -1.48 13.29 -1.16
CA MET A 196 -1.91 12.65 0.09
C MET A 196 -1.86 13.61 1.29
N ALA A 197 -0.81 14.43 1.37
CA ALA A 197 -0.68 15.44 2.42
C ALA A 197 -1.77 16.52 2.34
N ASP A 198 -2.09 16.98 1.13
CA ASP A 198 -3.11 18.00 0.88
C ASP A 198 -4.48 17.54 1.36
N ASP A 199 -4.86 16.30 1.06
CA ASP A 199 -6.10 15.70 1.54
C ASP A 199 -6.16 15.61 3.08
N LYS A 200 -5.06 15.20 3.71
CA LYS A 200 -4.96 15.15 5.18
C LYS A 200 -5.09 16.54 5.81
N LEU A 201 -4.47 17.55 5.21
CA LEU A 201 -4.57 18.93 5.67
C LEU A 201 -5.98 19.48 5.46
N ALA A 202 -6.61 19.20 4.33
CA ALA A 202 -7.98 19.60 4.04
C ALA A 202 -9.00 18.97 5.00
N ASP A 203 -8.80 17.69 5.36
CA ASP A 203 -9.59 16.99 6.38
C ASP A 203 -9.46 17.67 7.75
N ALA A 204 -8.24 17.97 8.20
CA ALA A 204 -8.00 18.69 9.45
C ALA A 204 -8.62 20.10 9.47
N VAL A 205 -8.54 20.84 8.36
CA VAL A 205 -9.19 22.15 8.22
C VAL A 205 -10.72 22.02 8.27
N ARG A 206 -11.31 21.04 7.58
CA ARG A 206 -12.78 20.80 7.63
C ARG A 206 -13.26 20.43 9.03
N ALA A 207 -12.47 19.67 9.79
CA ALA A 207 -12.75 19.37 11.19
C ALA A 207 -12.68 20.62 12.11
N GLY A 208 -12.14 21.73 11.60
CA GLY A 208 -11.91 22.97 12.34
C GLY A 208 -10.82 22.83 13.40
N ALA A 209 -9.82 21.98 13.14
CA ALA A 209 -8.67 21.81 14.02
C ALA A 209 -7.80 23.08 14.00
N GLN A 210 -7.28 23.46 15.16
CA GLN A 210 -6.23 24.47 15.31
C GLN A 210 -4.84 23.83 15.34
N VAL A 211 -4.76 22.60 15.85
CA VAL A 211 -3.54 21.81 15.93
C VAL A 211 -3.78 20.42 15.33
N LEU A 212 -2.87 19.97 14.46
CA LEU A 212 -2.77 18.58 14.05
C LEU A 212 -1.66 17.90 14.86
N THR A 213 -2.03 16.86 15.61
CA THR A 213 -1.10 16.08 16.43
C THR A 213 -0.94 14.65 15.93
N SER A 214 0.15 14.00 16.32
CA SER A 214 0.45 12.60 16.02
C SER A 214 1.51 12.08 16.99
N VAL A 215 1.63 10.76 17.05
CA VAL A 215 2.69 10.03 17.78
C VAL A 215 3.97 9.88 16.96
N ASP A 216 4.02 10.41 15.74
CA ASP A 216 5.22 10.39 14.90
C ASP A 216 5.57 11.79 14.39
N SER A 217 6.68 12.31 14.92
CA SER A 217 7.36 13.53 14.44
C SER A 217 7.58 13.57 12.93
N SER A 218 7.90 12.43 12.31
CA SER A 218 8.17 12.36 10.87
C SER A 218 6.93 12.64 10.01
N CYS A 219 5.74 12.21 10.46
CA CYS A 219 4.47 12.53 9.80
C CYS A 219 4.15 14.01 9.93
N LEU A 220 4.27 14.56 11.14
CA LEU A 220 4.01 15.97 11.42
C LEU A 220 4.94 16.89 10.63
N MET A 221 6.24 16.60 10.62
CA MET A 221 7.23 17.35 9.85
C MET A 221 6.85 17.42 8.37
N ALA A 222 6.44 16.31 7.76
CA ALA A 222 6.09 16.27 6.34
C ALA A 222 4.80 17.01 6.01
N LEU A 223 3.82 16.98 6.92
CA LEU A 223 2.55 17.70 6.80
C LEU A 223 2.73 19.20 7.05
N GLU A 224 3.49 19.58 8.07
CA GLU A 224 3.83 20.97 8.38
C GLU A 224 4.57 21.62 7.22
N ALA A 225 5.59 20.94 6.70
CA ALA A 225 6.35 21.37 5.54
C ALA A 225 5.46 21.61 4.30
N ARG A 226 4.40 20.81 4.13
CA ARG A 226 3.42 21.01 3.07
C ARG A 226 2.44 22.15 3.40
N ALA A 227 1.94 22.23 4.62
CA ALA A 227 1.01 23.25 5.07
C ALA A 227 1.58 24.66 4.93
N ARG A 228 2.84 24.86 5.33
CA ARG A 228 3.52 26.15 5.14
C ARG A 228 3.68 26.50 3.66
N ARG A 229 4.01 25.52 2.82
CA ARG A 229 4.12 25.69 1.37
C ARG A 229 2.80 26.09 0.71
N THR A 230 1.67 25.64 1.23
CA THR A 230 0.33 25.92 0.70
C THR A 230 -0.43 26.99 1.47
N GLY A 231 0.17 27.62 2.48
CA GLY A 231 -0.47 28.64 3.31
C GLY A 231 -1.60 28.14 4.21
N VAL A 232 -1.62 26.84 4.54
CA VAL A 232 -2.62 26.27 5.45
C VAL A 232 -2.27 26.64 6.90
N ALA A 233 -3.17 27.40 7.54
CA ALA A 233 -3.00 27.87 8.92
C ALA A 233 -3.34 26.78 9.95
N LEU A 234 -2.46 25.80 10.09
CA LEU A 234 -2.51 24.75 11.11
C LEU A 234 -1.22 24.74 11.93
N ARG A 235 -1.33 24.45 13.23
CA ARG A 235 -0.16 24.17 14.08
C ARG A 235 0.09 22.66 14.14
N PHE A 236 1.34 22.28 14.37
CA PHE A 236 1.76 20.88 14.44
C PHE A 236 2.51 20.66 15.74
N ALA A 237 2.13 19.63 16.48
CA ALA A 237 2.79 19.30 17.74
C ALA A 237 2.68 17.79 18.02
N HIS A 238 3.77 17.19 18.51
CA HIS A 238 3.75 15.80 18.94
C HIS A 238 2.82 15.62 20.15
N VAL A 239 2.24 14.43 20.32
CA VAL A 239 1.33 14.14 21.46
C VAL A 239 1.98 14.48 22.82
N ALA A 240 3.27 14.19 22.98
CA ALA A 240 4.02 14.55 24.20
C ALA A 240 4.09 16.06 24.43
N SER A 241 4.28 16.85 23.38
CA SER A 241 4.29 18.32 23.46
C SER A 241 2.89 18.88 23.73
N MET A 242 1.84 18.25 23.19
CA MET A 242 0.46 18.61 23.52
C MET A 242 0.16 18.37 25.00
N MET A 243 0.56 17.21 25.55
CA MET A 243 0.40 16.90 26.96
C MET A 243 1.20 17.85 27.85
N ALA A 244 2.48 18.10 27.51
CA ALA A 244 3.32 19.04 28.26
C ALA A 244 2.72 20.45 28.29
N HIS A 245 2.14 20.90 27.17
CA HIS A 245 1.45 22.18 27.12
C HIS A 245 0.19 22.21 28.00
N ALA A 246 -0.67 21.21 27.89
CA ALA A 246 -1.90 21.14 28.70
C ALA A 246 -1.61 21.03 30.22
N MET A 247 -0.45 20.49 30.59
CA MET A 247 0.05 20.43 31.97
C MET A 247 0.77 21.72 32.42
N GLY A 248 0.89 22.73 31.55
CA GLY A 248 1.59 23.98 31.86
C GLY A 248 3.11 23.85 31.97
N LEU A 249 3.70 22.76 31.44
CA LEU A 249 5.14 22.47 31.52
C LEU A 249 5.94 23.17 30.43
N THR A 250 5.35 23.34 29.24
CA THR A 250 6.01 23.96 28.08
C THR A 250 5.03 24.80 27.26
N ALA A 251 5.50 25.85 26.61
CA ALA A 251 4.72 26.50 25.56
C ALA A 251 4.53 25.55 24.36
N LEU A 252 3.39 25.64 23.66
CA LEU A 252 3.26 24.99 22.36
C LEU A 252 4.25 25.61 21.37
N PRO A 253 4.91 24.81 20.52
CA PRO A 253 5.79 25.33 19.49
C PRO A 253 5.11 26.43 18.65
N SER A 254 5.82 27.52 18.45
CA SER A 254 5.47 28.59 17.50
C SER A 254 6.00 28.20 16.12
N GLY A 255 5.16 28.31 15.08
CA GLY A 255 5.59 28.07 13.70
C GLY A 255 6.75 28.99 13.33
N GLY A 256 7.82 28.43 12.78
CA GLY A 256 9.05 29.16 12.42
C GLY A 256 8.96 29.89 11.08
N ALA A 257 9.95 30.74 10.82
CA ALA A 257 10.05 31.58 9.61
C ALA A 257 10.16 30.78 8.30
N THR A 258 9.79 31.43 7.20
CA THR A 258 9.78 30.86 5.85
C THR A 258 11.14 30.97 5.15
N HIS A 259 11.49 30.00 4.31
CA HIS A 259 12.72 29.93 3.53
C HIS A 259 12.45 29.93 2.02
N ALA A 260 13.41 30.47 1.26
CA ALA A 260 13.36 30.48 -0.20
C ALA A 260 13.35 29.05 -0.77
N THR A 261 12.49 28.79 -1.76
CA THR A 261 12.22 27.45 -2.26
C THR A 261 13.02 27.10 -3.52
N PRO A 262 13.65 25.91 -3.60
CA PRO A 262 14.24 25.44 -4.85
C PRO A 262 13.17 25.06 -5.89
N ALA A 263 13.47 25.26 -7.17
CA ALA A 263 12.61 24.81 -8.26
C ALA A 263 12.59 23.26 -8.35
N CYS A 264 11.39 22.70 -8.59
CA CYS A 264 11.20 21.27 -8.80
C CYS A 264 11.83 20.84 -10.13
N SER A 265 12.54 19.72 -10.14
CA SER A 265 12.94 19.12 -11.41
C SER A 265 11.71 18.57 -12.13
N LYS A 266 11.57 18.90 -13.42
CA LYS A 266 10.51 18.29 -14.25
C LYS A 266 10.81 16.80 -14.37
N PRO A 267 9.83 15.91 -14.10
CA PRO A 267 10.04 14.49 -14.26
C PRO A 267 10.30 14.17 -15.74
N ARG A 268 11.20 13.22 -16.00
CA ARG A 268 11.51 12.80 -17.38
C ARG A 268 10.31 12.07 -17.98
N PRO A 269 9.90 12.38 -19.23
CA PRO A 269 8.80 11.69 -19.90
C PRO A 269 8.93 10.17 -19.88
N GLY A 270 7.80 9.47 -19.74
CA GLY A 270 7.74 8.01 -19.74
C GLY A 270 8.23 7.32 -18.45
N THR A 271 8.73 8.07 -17.47
CA THR A 271 9.09 7.51 -16.15
C THR A 271 7.86 7.31 -15.26
N LEU A 272 8.00 6.45 -14.23
CA LEU A 272 6.96 6.27 -13.20
C LEU A 272 6.56 7.60 -12.56
N ARG A 273 7.54 8.44 -12.21
CA ARG A 273 7.27 9.77 -11.62
C ARG A 273 6.50 10.68 -12.57
N HIS A 274 6.81 10.66 -13.86
CA HIS A 274 6.09 11.47 -14.86
C HIS A 274 4.61 11.08 -14.94
N ARG A 275 4.32 9.78 -15.13
CA ARG A 275 2.94 9.28 -15.19
C ARG A 275 2.17 9.56 -13.90
N MET A 276 2.82 9.38 -12.75
CA MET A 276 2.23 9.70 -11.44
C MET A 276 1.93 11.19 -11.32
N ALA A 277 2.84 12.06 -11.76
CA ALA A 277 2.63 13.51 -11.73
C ALA A 277 1.47 13.95 -12.64
N GLU A 278 1.35 13.37 -13.85
CA GLU A 278 0.25 13.65 -14.77
C GLU A 278 -1.11 13.21 -14.19
N ALA A 279 -1.19 11.98 -13.69
CA ALA A 279 -2.43 11.47 -13.11
C ALA A 279 -2.84 12.22 -11.82
N VAL A 280 -1.86 12.59 -10.99
CA VAL A 280 -2.09 13.38 -9.77
C VAL A 280 -2.37 14.86 -10.10
N ALA A 281 -2.16 15.33 -11.33
CA ALA A 281 -2.60 16.66 -11.75
C ALA A 281 -4.08 16.67 -12.16
N ASP A 282 -4.61 15.59 -12.74
CA ASP A 282 -6.02 15.47 -13.16
C ASP A 282 -7.00 15.38 -11.97
N SER A 283 -7.56 16.52 -11.57
CA SER A 283 -8.50 16.61 -10.44
C SER A 283 -9.83 15.91 -10.72
N GLY A 284 -10.25 15.85 -11.98
CA GLY A 284 -11.46 15.15 -12.40
C GLY A 284 -11.31 13.64 -12.19
N GLN A 285 -10.20 13.07 -12.65
CA GLN A 285 -9.89 11.65 -12.42
C GLN A 285 -9.82 11.32 -10.93
N ARG A 286 -9.13 12.14 -10.13
CA ARG A 286 -9.02 11.92 -8.67
C ARG A 286 -10.38 11.91 -7.99
N ALA A 287 -11.22 12.90 -8.28
CA ALA A 287 -12.57 12.98 -7.70
C ALA A 287 -13.45 11.77 -8.09
N ARG A 288 -13.34 11.28 -9.32
CA ARG A 288 -14.05 10.06 -9.78
C ARG A 288 -13.54 8.80 -9.07
N LEU A 289 -12.22 8.65 -8.96
CA LEU A 289 -11.60 7.53 -8.26
C LEU A 289 -11.98 7.52 -6.78
N ASP A 290 -11.85 8.65 -6.08
CA ASP A 290 -12.19 8.74 -4.66
C ASP A 290 -13.67 8.45 -4.40
N ARG A 291 -14.58 8.93 -5.26
CA ARG A 291 -16.01 8.61 -5.15
C ARG A 291 -16.28 7.11 -5.33
N SER A 292 -15.76 6.52 -6.41
CA SER A 292 -15.99 5.11 -6.73
C SER A 292 -15.37 4.17 -5.70
N VAL A 293 -14.13 4.45 -5.29
CA VAL A 293 -13.40 3.68 -4.28
C VAL A 293 -14.03 3.86 -2.90
N GLY A 294 -14.38 5.09 -2.50
CA GLY A 294 -15.04 5.37 -1.23
C GLY A 294 -16.39 4.65 -1.12
N HIS A 295 -17.18 4.65 -2.19
CA HIS A 295 -18.42 3.87 -2.26
C HIS A 295 -18.17 2.37 -2.07
N ALA A 296 -17.16 1.81 -2.75
CA ALA A 296 -16.80 0.40 -2.65
C ALA A 296 -16.33 0.02 -1.23
N LEU A 297 -15.52 0.86 -0.58
CA LEU A 297 -15.06 0.65 0.79
C LEU A 297 -16.21 0.68 1.80
N ARG A 298 -17.15 1.62 1.65
CA ARG A 298 -18.34 1.71 2.51
C ARG A 298 -19.19 0.44 2.40
N ILE A 299 -19.54 0.00 1.19
CA ILE A 299 -20.35 -1.22 1.00
C ILE A 299 -19.60 -2.44 1.53
N ARG A 300 -18.28 -2.53 1.32
CA ARG A 300 -17.48 -3.60 1.90
C ARG A 300 -17.60 -3.59 3.43
N ALA A 301 -17.48 -2.44 4.09
CA ALA A 301 -17.60 -2.34 5.54
C ALA A 301 -18.97 -2.85 6.03
N GLU A 302 -20.06 -2.51 5.33
CA GLU A 302 -21.40 -3.04 5.60
C GLU A 302 -21.44 -4.58 5.48
N ARG A 303 -20.79 -5.17 4.46
CA ARG A 303 -20.74 -6.63 4.31
C ARG A 303 -19.91 -7.33 5.37
N VAL A 304 -18.83 -6.70 5.82
CA VAL A 304 -18.05 -7.22 6.95
C VAL A 304 -18.89 -7.20 8.22
N ALA A 305 -19.61 -6.11 8.49
CA ALA A 305 -20.48 -5.99 9.65
C ALA A 305 -21.64 -7.02 9.65
N GLU A 306 -22.15 -7.39 8.47
CA GLU A 306 -23.17 -8.45 8.30
C GLU A 306 -22.65 -9.87 8.59
N ARG A 307 -21.34 -10.08 8.71
CA ARG A 307 -20.69 -11.41 8.76
C ARG A 307 -19.86 -11.60 10.03
N PRO A 308 -20.43 -12.16 11.11
CA PRO A 308 -19.67 -12.50 12.32
C PRO A 308 -18.50 -13.47 12.04
N ASP A 309 -18.64 -14.33 11.02
CA ASP A 309 -17.62 -15.30 10.59
C ASP A 309 -16.61 -14.73 9.57
N TRP A 310 -16.53 -13.40 9.40
CA TRP A 310 -15.70 -12.77 8.37
C TRP A 310 -14.22 -13.16 8.48
N GLU A 311 -13.64 -13.11 9.68
CA GLU A 311 -12.23 -13.48 9.89
C GLU A 311 -11.98 -14.98 9.70
N ASP A 312 -12.91 -15.84 10.11
CA ASP A 312 -12.85 -17.28 9.85
C ASP A 312 -12.91 -17.59 8.34
N LEU A 313 -13.75 -16.85 7.61
CA LEU A 313 -13.84 -16.97 6.16
C LEU A 313 -12.52 -16.59 5.49
N ARG A 314 -11.88 -15.50 5.94
CA ARG A 314 -10.56 -15.09 5.47
C ARG A 314 -9.49 -16.12 5.78
N GLU A 315 -9.51 -16.71 6.98
CA GLU A 315 -8.56 -17.74 7.38
C GLU A 315 -8.71 -19.00 6.52
N ARG A 316 -9.93 -19.48 6.32
CA ARG A 316 -10.22 -20.63 5.45
C ARG A 316 -9.76 -20.39 4.02
N ALA A 317 -10.03 -19.22 3.45
CA ALA A 317 -9.60 -18.89 2.10
C ALA A 317 -8.07 -18.79 2.02
N ALA A 318 -7.42 -18.11 2.96
CA ALA A 318 -5.96 -17.99 2.99
C ALA A 318 -5.28 -19.37 3.10
N ALA A 319 -5.76 -20.22 4.01
CA ALA A 319 -5.29 -21.59 4.18
C ALA A 319 -5.49 -22.43 2.92
N MET A 320 -6.68 -22.36 2.31
CA MET A 320 -6.97 -23.10 1.07
C MET A 320 -6.07 -22.67 -0.09
N ARG A 321 -5.84 -21.37 -0.26
CA ARG A 321 -4.94 -20.86 -1.30
C ARG A 321 -3.51 -21.33 -1.08
N ARG A 322 -2.99 -21.29 0.14
CA ARG A 322 -1.64 -21.82 0.47
C ARG A 322 -1.55 -23.33 0.31
N TYR A 323 -2.58 -24.08 0.71
CA TYR A 323 -2.68 -25.52 0.51
C TYR A 323 -2.59 -25.88 -0.97
N SER A 324 -3.36 -25.18 -1.81
CA SER A 324 -3.37 -25.40 -3.25
C SER A 324 -2.01 -25.12 -3.89
N LEU A 325 -1.34 -24.04 -3.49
CA LEU A 325 0.01 -23.71 -3.98
C LEU A 325 1.05 -24.74 -3.53
N GLY A 326 0.95 -25.27 -2.32
CA GLY A 326 1.84 -26.33 -1.81
C GLY A 326 1.70 -27.67 -2.55
N ARG A 327 0.57 -27.89 -3.23
CA ARG A 327 0.27 -29.10 -4.00
C ARG A 327 0.10 -28.84 -5.50
N LEU A 328 0.66 -27.74 -5.99
CA LEU A 328 0.36 -27.25 -7.34
C LEU A 328 0.69 -28.30 -8.42
N GLY A 329 1.78 -29.05 -8.27
CA GLY A 329 2.16 -30.15 -9.18
C GLY A 329 1.08 -31.23 -9.26
N ASP A 330 0.71 -31.84 -8.13
CA ASP A 330 -0.36 -32.84 -8.04
C ASP A 330 -1.68 -32.32 -8.65
N LEU A 331 -2.05 -31.08 -8.31
CA LEU A 331 -3.31 -30.49 -8.75
C LEU A 331 -3.31 -30.21 -10.26
N LEU A 332 -2.17 -29.94 -10.87
CA LEU A 332 -2.05 -29.78 -12.32
C LEU A 332 -2.30 -31.12 -13.03
N GLU A 333 -1.71 -32.21 -12.54
CA GLU A 333 -1.89 -33.55 -13.10
C GLU A 333 -3.33 -34.05 -12.92
N GLU A 334 -3.92 -33.84 -11.74
CA GLU A 334 -5.31 -34.18 -11.44
C GLU A 334 -6.27 -33.38 -12.34
N PHE A 335 -6.06 -32.06 -12.47
CA PHE A 335 -6.87 -31.21 -13.33
C PHE A 335 -6.80 -31.64 -14.80
N GLN A 336 -5.59 -31.91 -15.31
CA GLN A 336 -5.40 -32.36 -16.69
C GLN A 336 -6.16 -33.65 -16.94
N SER A 337 -5.94 -34.66 -16.10
CA SER A 337 -6.58 -35.96 -16.21
C SER A 337 -8.10 -35.85 -16.18
N ALA A 338 -8.65 -35.06 -15.26
CA ALA A 338 -10.09 -34.84 -15.14
C ALA A 338 -10.69 -34.08 -16.33
N ALA A 339 -10.00 -33.07 -16.85
CA ALA A 339 -10.45 -32.26 -17.98
C ALA A 339 -10.39 -33.04 -19.31
N GLU A 340 -9.32 -33.78 -19.56
CA GLU A 340 -9.13 -34.62 -20.76
C GLU A 340 -10.12 -35.80 -20.78
N ALA A 341 -10.38 -36.42 -19.62
CA ALA A 341 -11.41 -37.46 -19.50
C ALA A 341 -12.83 -36.97 -19.89
N GLN A 342 -13.05 -35.65 -19.85
CA GLN A 342 -14.28 -35.00 -20.26
C GLN A 342 -14.21 -34.40 -21.69
N GLY A 343 -13.15 -34.67 -22.45
CA GLY A 343 -13.01 -34.29 -23.85
C GLY A 343 -12.36 -32.91 -24.09
N ALA A 344 -11.74 -32.29 -23.07
CA ALA A 344 -10.90 -31.10 -23.30
C ALA A 344 -9.55 -31.47 -23.91
N ARG A 345 -8.91 -30.51 -24.57
CA ARG A 345 -7.46 -30.52 -24.84
C ARG A 345 -6.78 -29.55 -23.88
N VAL A 346 -5.92 -30.06 -23.01
CA VAL A 346 -5.16 -29.21 -22.07
C VAL A 346 -3.79 -28.93 -22.66
N HIS A 347 -3.42 -27.66 -22.69
CA HIS A 347 -2.17 -27.17 -23.24
C HIS A 347 -1.39 -26.41 -22.17
N TYR A 348 -0.07 -26.57 -22.17
CA TYR A 348 0.82 -25.88 -21.26
C TYR A 348 1.68 -24.87 -22.00
N ALA A 349 1.76 -23.66 -21.46
CA ALA A 349 2.65 -22.62 -21.93
C ALA A 349 3.60 -22.22 -20.81
N ARG A 350 4.91 -22.34 -21.05
CA ARG A 350 5.92 -21.96 -20.07
C ARG A 350 6.09 -20.44 -20.00
N THR A 351 6.13 -19.78 -21.15
CA THR A 351 6.33 -18.33 -21.24
C THR A 351 5.13 -17.62 -21.85
N ALA A 352 5.05 -16.30 -21.64
CA ALA A 352 4.06 -15.45 -22.30
C ALA A 352 4.13 -15.55 -23.84
N SER A 353 5.34 -15.73 -24.40
CA SER A 353 5.51 -15.91 -25.85
C SER A 353 4.96 -17.24 -26.32
N ASP A 354 5.22 -18.33 -25.59
CA ASP A 354 4.69 -19.66 -25.91
C ASP A 354 3.16 -19.64 -25.89
N ALA A 355 2.57 -18.99 -24.87
CA ALA A 355 1.12 -18.83 -24.75
C ALA A 355 0.53 -18.04 -25.93
N ARG A 356 1.12 -16.88 -26.28
CA ARG A 356 0.67 -16.09 -27.44
C ARG A 356 0.71 -16.92 -28.74
N SER A 357 1.84 -17.55 -29.02
CA SER A 357 2.02 -18.34 -30.24
C SER A 357 1.05 -19.53 -30.29
N LEU A 358 0.83 -20.20 -29.16
CA LEU A 358 -0.16 -21.27 -29.05
C LEU A 358 -1.58 -20.76 -29.29
N LEU A 359 -1.98 -19.67 -28.63
CA LEU A 359 -3.32 -19.10 -28.78
C LEU A 359 -3.58 -18.64 -30.22
N LEU A 360 -2.62 -17.98 -30.88
CA LEU A 360 -2.76 -17.62 -32.29
C LEU A 360 -2.94 -18.85 -33.20
N ARG A 361 -2.20 -19.93 -32.96
CA ARG A 361 -2.40 -21.21 -33.68
C ARG A 361 -3.77 -21.81 -33.41
N LEU A 362 -4.25 -21.75 -32.17
CA LEU A 362 -5.58 -22.24 -31.81
C LEU A 362 -6.68 -21.39 -32.46
N VAL A 363 -6.52 -20.08 -32.58
CA VAL A 363 -7.48 -19.20 -33.26
C VAL A 363 -7.52 -19.49 -34.77
N GLY A 364 -6.37 -19.68 -35.41
CA GLY A 364 -6.25 -19.95 -36.86
C GLY A 364 -6.37 -18.69 -37.74
N ASP A 365 -6.08 -18.83 -39.05
CA ASP A 365 -6.16 -17.76 -40.06
C ASP A 365 -6.90 -18.24 -41.34
N PRO A 366 -7.97 -17.55 -41.81
CA PRO A 366 -8.64 -16.44 -41.13
C PRO A 366 -9.32 -16.92 -39.86
N GLY A 367 -9.14 -16.15 -38.78
CA GLY A 367 -9.76 -16.44 -37.50
C GLY A 367 -11.30 -16.41 -37.62
N PRO A 368 -12.02 -17.28 -36.90
CA PRO A 368 -13.48 -17.19 -36.81
C PRO A 368 -13.93 -15.85 -36.21
N ALA A 369 -15.20 -15.50 -36.36
CA ALA A 369 -15.82 -14.47 -35.52
C ALA A 369 -15.58 -14.82 -34.03
N LEU A 370 -14.73 -14.01 -33.39
CA LEU A 370 -14.14 -14.27 -32.09
C LEU A 370 -14.69 -13.27 -31.06
N VAL A 371 -15.23 -13.81 -29.98
CA VAL A 371 -15.57 -13.05 -28.79
C VAL A 371 -14.64 -13.43 -27.65
N LYS A 372 -14.11 -12.43 -26.96
CA LYS A 372 -13.25 -12.61 -25.80
C LYS A 372 -13.94 -12.06 -24.57
N SER A 373 -14.01 -12.85 -23.50
CA SER A 373 -14.35 -12.33 -22.18
C SER A 373 -13.08 -11.85 -21.47
N LYS A 374 -13.26 -10.98 -20.49
CA LYS A 374 -12.16 -10.47 -19.66
C LYS A 374 -11.27 -11.60 -19.12
N SER A 375 -9.96 -11.44 -19.28
CA SER A 375 -8.96 -12.32 -18.70
C SER A 375 -7.66 -11.56 -18.44
N MET A 376 -7.28 -11.46 -17.17
CA MET A 376 -5.99 -10.83 -16.80
C MET A 376 -4.79 -11.56 -17.41
N VAL A 377 -4.90 -12.87 -17.68
CA VAL A 377 -3.80 -13.66 -18.25
C VAL A 377 -3.59 -13.31 -19.73
N THR A 378 -4.66 -13.03 -20.48
CA THR A 378 -4.51 -12.58 -21.87
C THR A 378 -3.95 -11.17 -21.96
N GLU A 379 -4.23 -10.31 -20.97
CA GLU A 379 -3.59 -9.00 -20.85
C GLU A 379 -2.10 -9.14 -20.48
N GLU A 380 -1.77 -9.98 -19.50
CA GLU A 380 -0.40 -10.30 -19.05
C GLU A 380 0.50 -10.72 -20.22
N ILE A 381 -0.01 -11.57 -21.12
CA ILE A 381 0.76 -12.03 -22.27
C ILE A 381 0.69 -11.07 -23.47
N GLY A 382 -0.04 -9.95 -23.39
CA GLY A 382 -0.20 -9.00 -24.50
C GLY A 382 -0.96 -9.59 -25.71
N PHE A 383 -1.98 -10.42 -25.46
CA PHE A 383 -2.67 -11.16 -26.52
C PHE A 383 -3.47 -10.27 -27.45
N ARG A 384 -4.04 -9.15 -26.96
CA ARG A 384 -4.71 -8.15 -27.79
C ARG A 384 -3.78 -7.64 -28.91
N ALA A 385 -2.60 -7.16 -28.55
CA ALA A 385 -1.61 -6.68 -29.52
C ALA A 385 -1.18 -7.77 -30.50
N ALA A 386 -1.18 -9.04 -30.08
CA ALA A 386 -0.89 -10.18 -30.93
C ALA A 386 -2.00 -10.46 -31.95
N LEU A 387 -3.28 -10.34 -31.55
CA LEU A 387 -4.43 -10.44 -32.46
C LEU A 387 -4.45 -9.28 -33.47
N ASP A 388 -4.24 -8.05 -32.99
CA ASP A 388 -4.17 -6.85 -33.83
C ASP A 388 -3.04 -6.96 -34.86
N GLY A 389 -1.84 -7.38 -34.44
CA GLY A 389 -0.70 -7.59 -35.32
C GLY A 389 -0.86 -8.74 -36.31
N ALA A 390 -1.71 -9.72 -36.00
CA ALA A 390 -2.09 -10.82 -36.90
C ALA A 390 -3.29 -10.46 -37.79
N GLY A 391 -3.89 -9.27 -37.64
CA GLY A 391 -5.07 -8.86 -38.39
C GLY A 391 -6.33 -9.67 -38.08
N ILE A 392 -6.39 -10.32 -36.90
CA ILE A 392 -7.54 -11.14 -36.50
C ILE A 392 -8.56 -10.25 -35.79
N PRO A 393 -9.75 -10.01 -36.37
CA PRO A 393 -10.76 -9.19 -35.74
C PRO A 393 -11.34 -9.92 -34.52
N PHE A 394 -11.43 -9.21 -33.40
CA PHE A 394 -12.04 -9.73 -32.18
C PHE A 394 -12.76 -8.62 -31.42
N LEU A 395 -13.66 -9.03 -30.55
CA LEU A 395 -14.42 -8.11 -29.72
C LEU A 395 -14.41 -8.56 -28.26
N GLU A 396 -14.03 -7.64 -27.37
CA GLU A 396 -14.19 -7.78 -25.92
C GLU A 396 -15.67 -7.73 -25.55
N THR A 397 -16.08 -8.67 -24.70
CA THR A 397 -17.47 -8.85 -24.31
C THR A 397 -17.78 -8.35 -22.90
N ASP A 398 -16.75 -8.08 -22.10
CA ASP A 398 -16.88 -7.36 -20.83
C ASP A 398 -17.01 -5.87 -21.15
N LEU A 399 -18.06 -5.20 -20.64
CA LEU A 399 -18.31 -3.81 -21.02
C LEU A 399 -17.12 -2.91 -20.69
N GLY A 400 -16.46 -3.15 -19.56
CA GLY A 400 -15.28 -2.40 -19.14
C GLY A 400 -14.10 -2.61 -20.10
N GLU A 401 -13.76 -3.86 -20.40
CA GLU A 401 -12.68 -4.16 -21.37
C GLU A 401 -13.03 -3.71 -22.79
N TYR A 402 -14.30 -3.74 -23.18
CA TYR A 402 -14.76 -3.23 -24.48
C TYR A 402 -14.58 -1.72 -24.59
N ILE A 403 -14.91 -0.95 -23.55
CA ILE A 403 -14.63 0.48 -23.51
C ILE A 403 -13.11 0.75 -23.59
N VAL A 404 -12.29 -0.07 -22.92
CA VAL A 404 -10.82 -0.01 -23.02
C VAL A 404 -10.34 -0.37 -24.44
N GLN A 405 -11.01 -1.30 -25.11
CA GLN A 405 -10.75 -1.65 -26.50
C GLN A 405 -10.98 -0.45 -27.42
N LEU A 406 -12.17 0.14 -27.35
CA LEU A 406 -12.58 1.32 -28.11
C LEU A 406 -11.73 2.56 -27.81
N SER A 407 -11.31 2.73 -26.57
CA SER A 407 -10.51 3.90 -26.15
C SER A 407 -9.02 3.75 -26.49
N HIS A 408 -8.57 2.58 -26.95
CA HIS A 408 -7.16 2.26 -27.15
C HIS A 408 -6.28 2.54 -25.92
N THR A 409 -6.83 2.32 -24.73
CA THR A 409 -6.13 2.51 -23.44
C THR A 409 -5.83 1.17 -22.75
N THR A 410 -5.32 1.23 -21.53
CA THR A 410 -5.12 0.07 -20.65
C THR A 410 -6.09 0.08 -19.47
N PRO A 411 -6.43 -1.08 -18.88
CA PRO A 411 -7.27 -1.14 -17.70
C PRO A 411 -6.68 -0.37 -16.52
N SER A 412 -7.51 0.40 -15.81
CA SER A 412 -7.10 1.10 -14.58
C SER A 412 -7.31 0.25 -13.33
N HIS A 413 -8.16 -0.77 -13.36
CA HIS A 413 -8.42 -1.66 -12.22
C HIS A 413 -8.62 -3.12 -12.63
N ILE A 414 -8.12 -4.05 -11.80
CA ILE A 414 -8.18 -5.50 -12.05
C ILE A 414 -9.62 -5.99 -12.22
N VAL A 415 -10.58 -5.50 -11.43
CA VAL A 415 -12.00 -5.87 -11.58
C VAL A 415 -12.87 -4.84 -12.30
N ALA A 416 -12.45 -3.57 -12.39
CA ALA A 416 -13.27 -2.45 -12.86
C ALA A 416 -12.47 -1.57 -13.85
N PRO A 417 -12.22 -2.05 -15.08
CA PRO A 417 -11.19 -1.49 -15.99
C PRO A 417 -11.30 0.03 -16.20
N VAL A 418 -12.53 0.54 -16.25
CA VAL A 418 -12.86 1.94 -16.52
C VAL A 418 -13.30 2.74 -15.29
N ILE A 419 -12.93 2.33 -14.07
CA ILE A 419 -13.30 3.01 -12.81
C ILE A 419 -12.93 4.51 -12.75
N HIS A 420 -12.04 4.96 -13.63
CA HIS A 420 -11.54 6.33 -13.73
C HIS A 420 -12.38 7.21 -14.68
N LEU A 421 -13.29 6.63 -15.46
CA LEU A 421 -14.17 7.32 -16.42
C LEU A 421 -15.55 7.57 -15.82
N SER A 422 -16.18 8.69 -16.19
CA SER A 422 -17.59 8.94 -15.88
C SER A 422 -18.54 8.32 -16.90
N ALA A 423 -19.84 8.35 -16.61
CA ALA A 423 -20.86 7.95 -17.57
C ALA A 423 -20.83 8.83 -18.83
N GLU A 424 -20.56 10.13 -18.67
CA GLU A 424 -20.42 11.08 -19.76
C GLU A 424 -19.18 10.77 -20.62
N ASP A 425 -18.04 10.44 -20.00
CA ASP A 425 -16.83 10.02 -20.73
C ASP A 425 -17.12 8.77 -21.57
N ILE A 426 -17.82 7.78 -21.00
CA ILE A 426 -18.19 6.54 -21.69
C ILE A 426 -19.16 6.81 -22.85
N ALA A 427 -20.18 7.66 -22.62
CA ALA A 427 -21.13 8.03 -23.67
C ALA A 427 -20.43 8.71 -24.85
N GLU A 428 -19.42 9.55 -24.58
CA GLU A 428 -18.61 10.19 -25.62
C GLU A 428 -17.77 9.17 -26.42
N VAL A 429 -17.20 8.17 -25.76
CA VAL A 429 -16.52 7.06 -26.46
C VAL A 429 -17.48 6.34 -27.39
N PHE A 430 -18.71 6.03 -26.97
CA PHE A 430 -19.69 5.36 -27.82
C PHE A 430 -20.19 6.24 -28.98
N ARG A 431 -20.37 7.54 -28.76
CA ARG A 431 -20.68 8.48 -29.85
C ARG A 431 -19.58 8.52 -30.89
N ARG A 432 -18.32 8.62 -30.45
CA ARG A 432 -17.16 8.78 -31.32
C ARG A 432 -16.80 7.49 -32.08
N GLU A 433 -16.74 6.35 -31.39
CA GLU A 433 -16.21 5.11 -31.94
C GLU A 433 -17.29 4.22 -32.57
N LEU A 434 -18.55 4.34 -32.12
CA LEU A 434 -19.66 3.49 -32.57
C LEU A 434 -20.77 4.26 -33.30
N SER A 435 -20.64 5.59 -33.42
CA SER A 435 -21.68 6.46 -34.01
C SER A 435 -23.06 6.28 -33.37
N MET A 436 -23.11 5.97 -32.06
CA MET A 436 -24.35 5.76 -31.33
C MET A 436 -24.98 7.10 -30.93
N ASP A 437 -26.27 7.28 -31.20
CA ASP A 437 -27.02 8.45 -30.73
C ASP A 437 -27.45 8.25 -29.27
N LEU A 438 -26.61 8.71 -28.34
CA LEU A 438 -26.90 8.68 -26.90
C LEU A 438 -27.35 10.05 -26.42
N PRO A 439 -28.45 10.13 -25.63
CA PRO A 439 -28.90 11.37 -25.03
C PRO A 439 -27.80 12.07 -24.23
N ALA A 440 -27.77 13.40 -24.27
CA ALA A 440 -26.89 14.17 -23.39
C ALA A 440 -27.22 13.86 -21.92
N GLY A 441 -26.21 13.50 -21.12
CA GLY A 441 -26.41 13.09 -19.74
C GLY A 441 -27.04 11.70 -19.58
N ALA A 442 -26.89 10.81 -20.56
CA ALA A 442 -27.36 9.43 -20.47
C ALA A 442 -26.84 8.74 -19.19
N ASP A 443 -27.75 8.12 -18.45
CA ASP A 443 -27.39 7.40 -17.23
C ASP A 443 -26.66 6.08 -17.54
N PRO A 444 -25.95 5.48 -16.56
CA PRO A 444 -25.21 4.22 -16.78
C PRO A 444 -26.07 3.08 -17.31
N LYS A 445 -27.37 3.06 -16.99
CA LYS A 445 -28.30 2.01 -17.44
C LYS A 445 -28.58 2.14 -18.93
N THR A 446 -28.82 3.36 -19.40
CA THR A 446 -29.08 3.69 -20.81
C THR A 446 -27.87 3.34 -21.66
N ILE A 447 -26.67 3.74 -21.22
CA ILE A 447 -25.40 3.41 -21.88
C ILE A 447 -25.21 1.89 -21.96
N SER A 448 -25.45 1.18 -20.86
CA SER A 448 -25.31 -0.29 -20.81
C SER A 448 -26.31 -1.01 -21.72
N LEU A 449 -27.54 -0.51 -21.83
CA LEU A 449 -28.56 -1.06 -22.73
C LEU A 449 -28.18 -0.86 -24.20
N ALA A 450 -27.70 0.33 -24.56
CA ALA A 450 -27.20 0.61 -25.91
C ALA A 450 -26.03 -0.32 -26.28
N ALA A 451 -25.03 -0.45 -25.40
CA ALA A 451 -23.93 -1.39 -25.60
C ALA A 451 -24.43 -2.83 -25.79
N ARG A 452 -25.40 -3.26 -24.98
CA ARG A 452 -25.99 -4.60 -25.10
C ARG A 452 -26.64 -4.84 -26.45
N GLU A 453 -27.36 -3.86 -26.99
CA GLU A 453 -27.96 -3.96 -28.33
C GLU A 453 -26.90 -4.08 -29.42
N HIS A 454 -25.83 -3.28 -29.32
CA HIS A 454 -24.71 -3.31 -30.25
C HIS A 454 -23.92 -4.62 -30.20
N LEU A 455 -23.69 -5.16 -29.01
CA LEU A 455 -22.87 -6.36 -28.81
C LEU A 455 -23.59 -7.67 -29.18
N ARG A 456 -24.93 -7.70 -29.13
CA ARG A 456 -25.73 -8.93 -29.30
C ARG A 456 -25.48 -9.67 -30.62
N PRO A 457 -25.43 -9.01 -31.80
CA PRO A 457 -25.15 -9.70 -33.06
C PRO A 457 -23.79 -10.40 -33.07
N TYR A 458 -22.78 -9.84 -32.39
CA TYR A 458 -21.45 -10.45 -32.31
C TYR A 458 -21.48 -11.75 -31.51
N PHE A 459 -22.19 -11.80 -30.37
CA PHE A 459 -22.34 -13.04 -29.59
C PHE A 459 -23.03 -14.15 -30.39
N VAL A 460 -24.11 -13.84 -31.10
CA VAL A 460 -24.90 -14.83 -31.85
C VAL A 460 -24.10 -15.42 -33.01
N ASN A 461 -23.25 -14.61 -33.64
CA ASN A 461 -22.46 -15.02 -34.80
C ASN A 461 -21.07 -15.57 -34.42
N ALA A 462 -20.66 -15.46 -33.15
CA ALA A 462 -19.37 -15.92 -32.70
C ALA A 462 -19.22 -17.44 -32.86
N ARG A 463 -18.13 -17.86 -33.52
CA ARG A 463 -17.79 -19.29 -33.68
C ARG A 463 -16.73 -19.74 -32.69
N LEU A 464 -15.95 -18.81 -32.15
CA LEU A 464 -14.95 -19.05 -31.11
C LEU A 464 -15.18 -18.11 -29.92
N GLY A 465 -15.18 -18.68 -28.72
CA GLY A 465 -15.15 -17.95 -27.47
C GLY A 465 -13.80 -18.10 -26.77
N ILE A 466 -13.27 -17.02 -26.24
CA ILE A 466 -12.11 -17.05 -25.33
C ILE A 466 -12.56 -16.56 -23.96
N VAL A 467 -12.28 -17.32 -22.91
CA VAL A 467 -12.61 -16.94 -21.53
C VAL A 467 -11.41 -17.05 -20.59
N GLY A 468 -11.38 -16.19 -19.59
CA GLY A 468 -10.46 -16.30 -18.47
C GLY A 468 -11.01 -17.19 -17.35
N ALA A 469 -10.15 -17.60 -16.43
CA ALA A 469 -10.55 -18.25 -15.19
C ALA A 469 -10.30 -17.35 -13.97
N ASN A 470 -11.21 -17.34 -13.00
CA ASN A 470 -10.94 -16.85 -11.65
C ASN A 470 -10.35 -17.98 -10.79
N PHE A 471 -10.88 -19.19 -10.95
CA PHE A 471 -10.43 -20.40 -10.27
C PHE A 471 -10.50 -21.61 -11.22
N LEU A 472 -9.69 -22.62 -10.92
CA LEU A 472 -9.77 -23.96 -11.50
C LEU A 472 -10.02 -24.96 -10.38
N ALA A 473 -10.85 -25.97 -10.62
CA ALA A 473 -11.11 -27.07 -9.69
C ALA A 473 -10.56 -28.38 -10.28
N ALA A 474 -9.53 -28.94 -9.63
CA ALA A 474 -8.75 -30.06 -10.14
C ALA A 474 -9.60 -31.32 -10.31
N ARG A 475 -10.25 -31.77 -9.25
CA ARG A 475 -11.08 -32.99 -9.25
C ARG A 475 -12.15 -33.01 -10.33
N GLU A 476 -12.77 -31.86 -10.58
CA GLU A 476 -13.82 -31.74 -11.58
C GLU A 476 -13.31 -31.38 -12.99
N GLY A 477 -12.02 -31.08 -13.17
CA GLY A 477 -11.48 -30.54 -14.42
C GLY A 477 -12.19 -29.25 -14.85
N ALA A 478 -12.66 -28.45 -13.89
CA ALA A 478 -13.59 -27.35 -14.14
C ALA A 478 -12.92 -25.97 -14.15
N VAL A 479 -13.34 -25.13 -15.08
CA VAL A 479 -12.95 -23.71 -15.17
C VAL A 479 -14.06 -22.86 -14.55
N VAL A 480 -13.71 -22.03 -13.57
CA VAL A 480 -14.68 -21.16 -12.88
C VAL A 480 -14.40 -19.71 -13.23
N THR A 481 -15.41 -19.05 -13.82
CA THR A 481 -15.34 -17.65 -14.24
C THR A 481 -16.44 -16.86 -13.55
N CYS A 482 -16.05 -15.79 -12.87
CA CYS A 482 -16.95 -14.94 -12.09
C CYS A 482 -17.13 -13.62 -12.83
N THR A 483 -18.39 -13.23 -13.06
CA THR A 483 -18.73 -11.99 -13.75
C THR A 483 -19.91 -11.29 -13.08
N ASN A 484 -19.96 -9.97 -13.22
CA ASN A 484 -21.13 -9.17 -12.84
C ASN A 484 -22.11 -9.00 -14.02
N GLU A 485 -21.69 -9.44 -15.20
CA GLU A 485 -22.41 -9.38 -16.47
C GLU A 485 -22.61 -10.81 -16.99
N GLY A 486 -23.67 -11.06 -17.77
CA GLY A 486 -23.94 -12.39 -18.36
C GLY A 486 -23.05 -12.73 -19.56
N ASN A 487 -22.06 -11.89 -19.87
CA ASN A 487 -21.21 -11.94 -21.06
C ASN A 487 -20.35 -13.22 -21.14
N ALA A 488 -19.70 -13.63 -20.04
CA ALA A 488 -18.89 -14.85 -20.03
C ALA A 488 -19.74 -16.10 -20.28
N GLY A 489 -20.98 -16.13 -19.78
CA GLY A 489 -21.96 -17.15 -20.11
C GLY A 489 -22.20 -17.21 -21.62
N LEU A 490 -22.62 -16.09 -22.24
CA LEU A 490 -22.88 -16.05 -23.69
C LEU A 490 -21.66 -16.42 -24.53
N GLY A 491 -20.50 -15.83 -24.20
CA GLY A 491 -19.24 -16.04 -24.92
C GLY A 491 -18.66 -17.46 -24.76
N SER A 492 -19.08 -18.21 -23.75
CA SER A 492 -18.69 -19.61 -23.59
C SER A 492 -19.74 -20.59 -24.10
N THR A 493 -21.04 -20.26 -24.04
CA THR A 493 -22.12 -21.19 -24.38
C THR A 493 -22.59 -21.12 -25.84
N ILE A 494 -22.48 -19.98 -26.51
CA ILE A 494 -22.94 -19.85 -27.90
C ILE A 494 -21.90 -20.43 -28.88
N PRO A 495 -20.60 -20.10 -28.76
CA PRO A 495 -19.60 -20.61 -29.70
C PRO A 495 -19.49 -22.14 -29.71
N LYS A 496 -19.19 -22.70 -30.89
CA LYS A 496 -18.94 -24.14 -31.08
C LYS A 496 -17.57 -24.59 -30.56
N ARG A 497 -16.65 -23.63 -30.41
CA ARG A 497 -15.33 -23.84 -29.83
C ARG A 497 -15.06 -22.84 -28.72
N LEU A 498 -14.45 -23.32 -27.65
CA LEU A 498 -14.08 -22.53 -26.48
C LEU A 498 -12.60 -22.70 -26.18
N ILE A 499 -11.91 -21.59 -25.92
CA ILE A 499 -10.56 -21.58 -25.34
C ILE A 499 -10.64 -20.93 -23.96
N ALA A 500 -10.35 -21.70 -22.92
CA ALA A 500 -10.17 -21.16 -21.57
C ALA A 500 -8.69 -20.89 -21.30
N VAL A 501 -8.35 -19.71 -20.77
CA VAL A 501 -6.96 -19.33 -20.47
C VAL A 501 -6.82 -19.03 -18.98
N SER A 502 -5.87 -19.69 -18.33
CA SER A 502 -5.61 -19.52 -16.90
C SER A 502 -4.12 -19.59 -16.58
N GLY A 503 -3.73 -18.92 -15.51
CA GLY A 503 -2.45 -19.20 -14.84
C GLY A 503 -2.57 -20.47 -14.03
N ILE A 504 -1.47 -21.21 -13.88
CA ILE A 504 -1.42 -22.42 -13.04
C ILE A 504 -1.73 -22.09 -11.57
N ASP A 505 -1.45 -20.86 -11.13
CA ASP A 505 -1.67 -20.40 -9.75
C ASP A 505 -3.15 -20.46 -9.33
N LYS A 506 -4.10 -20.55 -10.26
CA LYS A 506 -5.54 -20.51 -9.98
C LYS A 506 -6.17 -21.85 -9.60
N LEU A 507 -5.39 -22.92 -9.53
CA LEU A 507 -5.87 -24.25 -9.12
C LEU A 507 -6.29 -24.32 -7.66
N ASN A 508 -7.29 -25.16 -7.40
CA ASN A 508 -7.81 -25.56 -6.11
C ASN A 508 -8.25 -27.03 -6.22
N PRO A 509 -8.34 -27.78 -5.11
CA PRO A 509 -8.57 -29.23 -5.17
C PRO A 509 -9.93 -29.59 -5.76
N SER A 510 -11.00 -28.92 -5.35
CA SER A 510 -12.34 -29.20 -5.84
C SER A 510 -13.29 -27.99 -5.80
N LEU A 511 -14.46 -28.11 -6.44
CA LEU A 511 -15.49 -27.06 -6.41
C LEU A 511 -15.93 -26.66 -4.98
N PRO A 512 -16.19 -27.60 -4.04
CA PRO A 512 -16.46 -27.24 -2.64
C PRO A 512 -15.39 -26.36 -1.99
N ASP A 513 -14.11 -26.55 -2.34
CA ASP A 513 -13.00 -25.78 -1.79
C ASP A 513 -13.01 -24.31 -2.23
N LEU A 514 -13.77 -23.99 -3.28
CA LEU A 514 -13.96 -22.62 -3.76
C LEU A 514 -14.98 -21.82 -2.93
N ALA A 515 -15.72 -22.45 -2.01
CA ALA A 515 -16.80 -21.80 -1.28
C ALA A 515 -16.36 -20.51 -0.55
N ALA A 516 -15.19 -20.54 0.12
CA ALA A 516 -14.66 -19.36 0.81
C ALA A 516 -14.05 -18.32 -0.16
N PRO A 517 -13.16 -18.69 -1.10
CA PRO A 517 -12.65 -17.75 -2.11
C PRO A 517 -13.74 -17.04 -2.93
N LEU A 518 -14.80 -17.76 -3.34
CA LEU A 518 -15.90 -17.19 -4.12
C LEU A 518 -16.69 -16.13 -3.35
N GLN A 519 -17.03 -16.42 -2.09
CA GLN A 519 -17.71 -15.45 -1.21
C GLN A 519 -16.86 -14.20 -0.99
N LEU A 520 -15.55 -14.37 -0.79
CA LEU A 520 -14.63 -13.25 -0.55
C LEU A 520 -14.34 -12.44 -1.82
N LEU A 521 -14.36 -13.04 -3.01
CA LEU A 521 -14.03 -12.36 -4.27
C LEU A 521 -14.92 -11.12 -4.49
N GLY A 522 -16.24 -11.30 -4.42
CA GLY A 522 -17.20 -10.21 -4.58
C GLY A 522 -17.25 -9.28 -3.36
N SER A 523 -17.32 -9.86 -2.16
CA SER A 523 -17.53 -9.07 -0.94
C SER A 523 -16.36 -8.16 -0.60
N SER A 524 -15.13 -8.53 -0.98
CA SER A 524 -13.92 -7.77 -0.64
C SER A 524 -13.71 -6.50 -1.46
N SER A 525 -14.21 -6.45 -2.69
CA SER A 525 -13.96 -5.30 -3.58
C SER A 525 -15.23 -4.59 -4.00
N THR A 526 -16.24 -5.31 -4.50
CA THR A 526 -17.50 -4.70 -4.97
C THR A 526 -18.57 -4.66 -3.89
N GLY A 527 -18.32 -5.28 -2.73
CA GLY A 527 -19.27 -5.34 -1.63
C GLY A 527 -20.51 -6.21 -1.94
N GLN A 528 -20.44 -7.05 -2.98
CA GLN A 528 -21.48 -8.01 -3.30
C GLN A 528 -21.32 -9.28 -2.44
N ARG A 529 -22.42 -9.90 -2.00
CA ARG A 529 -22.36 -11.16 -1.21
C ARG A 529 -21.71 -12.30 -2.00
N LEU A 530 -21.95 -12.32 -3.30
CA LEU A 530 -21.33 -13.16 -4.32
C LEU A 530 -21.42 -12.39 -5.65
N THR A 531 -20.59 -12.70 -6.63
CA THR A 531 -20.74 -12.13 -7.98
C THR A 531 -22.10 -12.51 -8.58
N CYS A 532 -22.66 -11.65 -9.43
CA CYS A 532 -23.97 -11.88 -10.06
C CYS A 532 -24.03 -13.22 -10.80
N TYR A 533 -22.94 -13.60 -11.47
CA TYR A 533 -22.80 -14.88 -12.14
C TYR A 533 -21.50 -15.56 -11.70
N THR A 534 -21.60 -16.87 -11.43
CA THR A 534 -20.46 -17.77 -11.24
C THR A 534 -20.66 -18.92 -12.22
N HIS A 535 -19.95 -18.87 -13.34
CA HIS A 535 -20.02 -19.90 -14.35
C HIS A 535 -19.01 -20.99 -14.04
N VAL A 536 -19.49 -22.24 -13.96
CA VAL A 536 -18.65 -23.42 -13.80
C VAL A 536 -18.68 -24.18 -15.11
N PHE A 537 -17.59 -24.09 -15.86
CA PHE A 537 -17.42 -24.77 -17.14
C PHE A 537 -16.72 -26.09 -16.92
N ARG A 538 -17.44 -27.17 -17.22
CA ARG A 538 -16.84 -28.49 -17.36
C ARG A 538 -16.70 -28.77 -18.85
N PRO A 539 -15.52 -29.22 -19.32
CA PRO A 539 -15.39 -29.74 -20.68
C PRO A 539 -16.43 -30.86 -20.89
N GLY A 540 -16.97 -30.98 -22.11
CA GLY A 540 -17.92 -32.05 -22.44
C GLY A 540 -19.04 -31.65 -23.41
N GLY A 541 -19.65 -32.65 -24.05
CA GLY A 541 -20.68 -32.48 -25.07
C GLY A 541 -20.12 -32.30 -26.48
N ALA A 542 -20.90 -31.70 -27.39
CA ALA A 542 -20.52 -31.48 -28.80
C ALA A 542 -19.60 -30.26 -29.03
N ARG A 543 -19.05 -29.67 -27.97
CA ARG A 543 -18.23 -28.44 -28.03
C ARG A 543 -16.74 -28.76 -27.93
N GLU A 544 -15.96 -28.29 -28.90
CA GLU A 544 -14.51 -28.35 -28.84
C GLU A 544 -13.98 -27.40 -27.76
N THR A 545 -13.25 -27.94 -26.78
CA THR A 545 -12.74 -27.15 -25.64
C THR A 545 -11.22 -27.29 -25.54
N ASP A 546 -10.52 -26.16 -25.62
CA ASP A 546 -9.09 -26.05 -25.34
C ASP A 546 -8.89 -25.31 -24.00
N ILE A 547 -8.01 -25.81 -23.13
CA ILE A 547 -7.63 -25.13 -21.89
C ILE A 547 -6.14 -24.84 -21.95
N VAL A 548 -5.75 -23.57 -21.89
CA VAL A 548 -4.36 -23.12 -21.91
C VAL A 548 -3.94 -22.71 -20.50
N LEU A 549 -3.00 -23.46 -19.93
CA LEU A 549 -2.41 -23.22 -18.62
C LEU A 549 -1.04 -22.54 -18.77
N LEU A 550 -0.93 -21.33 -18.24
CA LEU A 550 0.29 -20.52 -18.26
C LEU A 550 1.06 -20.66 -16.95
N ASP A 551 2.34 -21.02 -17.03
CA ASP A 551 3.29 -20.82 -15.95
C ASP A 551 3.68 -19.33 -15.88
N GLY A 552 4.40 -18.81 -16.87
CA GLY A 552 4.73 -17.38 -16.95
C GLY A 552 5.49 -16.84 -15.74
N GLY A 553 6.36 -17.65 -15.12
CA GLY A 553 7.12 -17.25 -13.93
C GLY A 553 6.45 -17.60 -12.60
N ARG A 554 5.26 -18.23 -12.62
CA ARG A 554 4.55 -18.68 -11.41
C ARG A 554 5.34 -19.76 -10.66
N SER A 555 5.93 -20.73 -11.37
CA SER A 555 6.78 -21.73 -10.73
C SER A 555 8.02 -21.10 -10.07
N GLU A 556 8.65 -20.12 -10.71
CA GLU A 556 9.79 -19.39 -10.12
C GLU A 556 9.35 -18.67 -8.83
N LEU A 557 8.26 -17.90 -8.89
CA LEU A 557 7.72 -17.20 -7.73
C LEU A 557 7.29 -18.17 -6.61
N LEU A 558 6.78 -19.36 -6.95
CA LEU A 558 6.37 -20.38 -5.98
C LEU A 558 7.56 -20.94 -5.19
N THR A 559 8.74 -21.05 -5.80
CA THR A 559 9.96 -21.50 -5.11
C THR A 559 10.50 -20.50 -4.11
N ASP A 560 10.03 -19.25 -4.16
CA ASP A 560 10.46 -18.19 -3.27
C ASP A 560 9.74 -18.25 -1.92
N PRO A 561 10.40 -18.65 -0.82
CA PRO A 561 9.72 -18.82 0.46
C PRO A 561 9.16 -17.51 1.02
N GLU A 562 9.70 -16.36 0.61
CA GLU A 562 9.28 -15.06 1.14
C GLU A 562 8.27 -14.34 0.23
N LEU A 563 8.19 -14.68 -1.06
CA LEU A 563 7.32 -14.02 -2.03
C LEU A 563 6.19 -14.90 -2.61
N ARG A 564 6.24 -16.22 -2.45
CA ARG A 564 5.25 -17.16 -3.01
C ARG A 564 3.81 -16.87 -2.61
N ASP A 565 3.59 -16.29 -1.44
CA ASP A 565 2.26 -15.93 -0.94
C ASP A 565 1.53 -14.94 -1.85
N ALA A 566 2.26 -14.19 -2.70
CA ALA A 566 1.63 -13.34 -3.73
C ALA A 566 0.76 -14.14 -4.71
N LEU A 567 1.08 -15.42 -4.97
CA LEU A 567 0.28 -16.32 -5.80
C LEU A 567 -1.04 -16.73 -5.14
N ALA A 568 -1.19 -16.55 -3.83
CA ALA A 568 -2.44 -16.84 -3.13
C ALA A 568 -3.55 -15.84 -3.52
N CYS A 569 -3.18 -14.69 -4.07
CA CYS A 569 -4.10 -13.60 -4.37
C CYS A 569 -5.20 -14.00 -5.34
N ILE A 570 -6.46 -13.85 -4.90
CA ILE A 570 -7.68 -14.13 -5.68
C ILE A 570 -8.08 -13.00 -6.65
N ARG A 571 -7.19 -12.01 -6.87
CA ARG A 571 -7.37 -10.88 -7.79
C ARG A 571 -8.65 -10.05 -7.54
N CYS A 572 -9.08 -9.91 -6.29
CA CYS A 572 -10.27 -9.13 -5.95
C CYS A 572 -10.10 -7.61 -6.16
N GLY A 573 -8.89 -7.06 -6.03
CA GLY A 573 -8.64 -5.61 -6.17
C GLY A 573 -8.78 -4.80 -4.87
N ALA A 574 -9.20 -5.41 -3.76
CA ALA A 574 -9.40 -4.70 -2.48
C ALA A 574 -8.17 -3.91 -1.99
N CYS A 575 -6.96 -4.45 -2.20
CA CYS A 575 -5.72 -3.75 -1.85
C CYS A 575 -5.50 -2.45 -2.62
N MET A 576 -6.10 -2.30 -3.81
CA MET A 576 -6.02 -1.09 -4.63
C MET A 576 -6.93 0.00 -4.05
N HIS A 577 -8.12 -0.38 -3.56
CA HIS A 577 -9.07 0.56 -2.94
C HIS A 577 -8.49 1.24 -1.70
N VAL A 578 -7.74 0.53 -0.86
CA VAL A 578 -7.10 1.14 0.33
C VAL A 578 -5.71 1.73 0.05
N CYS A 579 -5.14 1.49 -1.13
CA CYS A 579 -3.83 1.99 -1.46
C CYS A 579 -3.91 3.50 -1.68
N PRO A 580 -3.23 4.32 -0.85
CA PRO A 580 -3.35 5.75 -0.98
C PRO A 580 -2.75 6.26 -2.30
N VAL A 581 -1.70 5.62 -2.81
CA VAL A 581 -1.08 6.00 -4.10
C VAL A 581 -2.03 5.70 -5.27
N TYR A 582 -2.68 4.53 -5.25
CA TYR A 582 -3.67 4.17 -6.27
C TYR A 582 -4.86 5.14 -6.28
N ARG A 583 -5.36 5.54 -5.10
CA ARG A 583 -6.46 6.51 -5.01
C ARG A 583 -6.13 7.87 -5.63
N ARG A 584 -4.85 8.28 -5.61
CA ARG A 584 -4.43 9.55 -6.21
C ARG A 584 -4.05 9.46 -7.68
N ALA A 585 -3.50 8.34 -8.13
CA ALA A 585 -2.93 8.23 -9.47
C ALA A 585 -3.69 7.27 -10.41
N GLY A 586 -4.59 6.43 -9.89
CA GLY A 586 -5.21 5.35 -10.65
C GLY A 586 -4.22 4.25 -11.06
N GLY A 587 -4.71 3.23 -11.77
CA GLY A 587 -3.87 2.08 -12.15
C GLY A 587 -2.97 2.35 -13.34
N GLN A 588 -3.43 3.14 -14.30
CA GLN A 588 -2.67 3.44 -15.52
C GLN A 588 -1.33 4.15 -15.23
N ALA A 589 -1.27 4.96 -14.17
CA ALA A 589 -0.05 5.67 -13.79
C ALA A 589 1.10 4.73 -13.41
N TYR A 590 0.79 3.52 -12.92
CA TYR A 590 1.80 2.50 -12.64
C TYR A 590 2.51 2.12 -13.94
N GLY A 591 1.77 1.84 -15.02
CA GLY A 591 2.33 1.51 -16.34
C GLY A 591 2.60 0.02 -16.56
N TRP A 592 1.92 -0.85 -15.81
CA TRP A 592 1.93 -2.31 -15.91
C TRP A 592 0.49 -2.85 -15.84
N ILE A 593 0.27 -4.09 -16.27
CA ILE A 593 -1.06 -4.72 -16.31
C ILE A 593 -1.61 -4.95 -14.91
N TYR A 594 -0.76 -5.32 -13.95
CA TYR A 594 -1.14 -5.39 -12.54
C TYR A 594 -0.72 -4.11 -11.81
N PRO A 595 -1.64 -3.17 -11.54
CA PRO A 595 -1.36 -1.98 -10.73
C PRO A 595 -1.52 -2.22 -9.22
N GLY A 596 -1.08 -1.24 -8.43
CA GLY A 596 -1.31 -1.20 -6.98
C GLY A 596 -0.43 -2.19 -6.20
N PRO A 597 -0.75 -2.44 -4.91
CA PRO A 597 0.15 -3.17 -4.01
C PRO A 597 0.51 -4.59 -4.46
N ILE A 598 -0.49 -5.40 -4.85
CA ILE A 598 -0.23 -6.75 -5.36
C ILE A 598 0.52 -6.70 -6.71
N GLY A 599 0.24 -5.68 -7.53
CA GLY A 599 0.86 -5.47 -8.82
C GLY A 599 2.38 -5.30 -8.75
N ILE A 600 2.89 -4.62 -7.72
CA ILE A 600 4.33 -4.45 -7.51
C ILE A 600 5.09 -5.79 -7.50
N ILE A 601 4.48 -6.83 -6.93
CA ILE A 601 5.07 -8.16 -6.88
C ILE A 601 4.77 -8.91 -8.17
N LEU A 602 3.51 -8.97 -8.59
CA LEU A 602 3.12 -9.77 -9.75
C LEU A 602 3.79 -9.31 -11.03
N SER A 603 3.82 -8.01 -11.33
CA SER A 603 4.43 -7.53 -12.57
C SER A 603 5.93 -7.78 -12.60
N ALA A 604 6.62 -7.80 -11.44
CA ALA A 604 8.05 -8.08 -11.38
C ALA A 604 8.41 -9.53 -11.79
N PHE A 605 7.48 -10.47 -11.62
CA PHE A 605 7.69 -11.90 -11.91
C PHE A 605 6.92 -12.40 -13.13
N LEU A 606 5.72 -11.86 -13.38
CA LEU A 606 4.80 -12.34 -14.40
C LEU A 606 4.79 -11.49 -15.68
N GLU A 607 5.21 -10.23 -15.60
CA GLU A 607 5.27 -9.32 -16.77
C GLU A 607 6.72 -9.06 -17.19
N SER A 608 7.50 -8.37 -16.35
CA SER A 608 8.89 -8.05 -16.63
C SER A 608 9.71 -7.71 -15.38
N PRO A 609 11.04 -7.95 -15.38
CA PRO A 609 11.91 -7.54 -14.27
C PRO A 609 11.87 -6.04 -13.95
N GLU A 610 11.54 -5.19 -14.92
CA GLU A 610 11.36 -3.74 -14.72
C GLU A 610 10.17 -3.41 -13.81
N GLY A 611 9.23 -4.34 -13.63
CA GLY A 611 8.11 -4.21 -12.69
C GLY A 611 8.57 -3.90 -11.26
N THR A 612 9.79 -4.27 -10.87
CA THR A 612 10.36 -3.91 -9.55
C THR A 612 10.45 -2.40 -9.34
N ARG A 613 10.47 -1.59 -10.41
CA ARG A 613 10.47 -0.11 -10.32
C ARG A 613 9.19 0.42 -9.68
N MET A 614 8.08 -0.30 -9.76
CA MET A 614 6.85 0.08 -9.07
C MET A 614 6.97 0.03 -7.55
N ALA A 615 7.97 -0.66 -7.00
CA ALA A 615 8.19 -0.67 -5.56
C ALA A 615 8.42 0.74 -5.00
N ASP A 616 8.84 1.70 -5.82
CA ASP A 616 8.96 3.10 -5.44
C ASP A 616 7.60 3.80 -5.27
N ALA A 617 6.51 3.25 -5.81
CA ALA A 617 5.13 3.70 -5.65
C ALA A 617 4.42 3.14 -4.39
N CYS A 618 5.17 2.58 -3.44
CA CYS A 618 4.63 2.10 -2.17
C CYS A 618 5.07 2.99 -1.00
N SER A 619 4.11 3.45 -0.19
CA SER A 619 4.42 4.15 1.08
C SER A 619 4.75 3.20 2.23
N LEU A 620 4.61 1.88 2.03
CA LEU A 620 4.67 0.83 3.07
C LEU A 620 3.69 1.06 4.24
N CYS A 621 2.55 1.70 3.98
CA CYS A 621 1.61 2.06 5.04
C CYS A 621 0.80 0.91 5.65
N GLY A 622 0.83 -0.30 5.10
CA GLY A 622 0.18 -1.48 5.70
C GLY A 622 -1.32 -1.67 5.43
N ALA A 623 -2.04 -0.68 4.92
CA ALA A 623 -3.51 -0.76 4.75
C ALA A 623 -3.97 -1.95 3.88
N CYS A 624 -3.14 -2.37 2.93
CA CYS A 624 -3.43 -3.51 2.07
C CYS A 624 -3.42 -4.87 2.80
N VAL A 625 -2.78 -4.98 3.97
CA VAL A 625 -2.77 -6.21 4.79
C VAL A 625 -4.12 -6.40 5.46
N GLU A 626 -4.62 -5.34 6.11
CA GLU A 626 -5.89 -5.35 6.84
C GLU A 626 -7.06 -5.74 5.93
N ILE A 627 -7.08 -5.21 4.70
CA ILE A 627 -8.19 -5.46 3.78
C ILE A 627 -8.09 -6.80 3.03
N CYS A 628 -6.90 -7.42 2.96
CA CYS A 628 -6.66 -8.57 2.09
C CYS A 628 -7.50 -9.79 2.52
N PRO A 629 -8.38 -10.32 1.65
CA PRO A 629 -9.24 -11.46 2.02
C PRO A 629 -8.47 -12.75 2.25
N VAL A 630 -7.26 -12.86 1.70
CA VAL A 630 -6.41 -14.06 1.80
C VAL A 630 -5.11 -13.79 2.57
N LYS A 631 -5.09 -12.73 3.39
CA LYS A 631 -4.04 -12.44 4.39
C LYS A 631 -2.61 -12.49 3.83
N ILE A 632 -2.38 -11.79 2.72
CA ILE A 632 -1.06 -11.61 2.13
C ILE A 632 -0.41 -10.37 2.74
N ASP A 633 0.80 -10.52 3.28
CA ASP A 633 1.63 -9.41 3.75
C ASP A 633 2.35 -8.73 2.58
N LEU A 634 1.61 -7.85 1.90
CA LEU A 634 2.10 -7.10 0.76
C LEU A 634 3.24 -6.13 1.11
N PRO A 635 3.20 -5.35 2.21
CA PRO A 635 4.33 -4.50 2.62
C PRO A 635 5.64 -5.28 2.82
N ALA A 636 5.61 -6.44 3.51
CA ALA A 636 6.80 -7.25 3.72
C ALA A 636 7.37 -7.76 2.37
N ALA A 637 6.51 -8.28 1.50
CA ALA A 637 6.91 -8.75 0.18
C ALA A 637 7.46 -7.61 -0.71
N ILE A 638 6.84 -6.43 -0.70
CA ILE A 638 7.33 -5.25 -1.45
C ILE A 638 8.69 -4.77 -0.91
N ARG A 639 8.90 -4.82 0.41
CA ARG A 639 10.20 -4.50 1.02
C ARG A 639 11.30 -5.44 0.52
N LEU A 640 11.01 -6.74 0.40
CA LEU A 640 11.95 -7.72 -0.17
C LEU A 640 12.26 -7.44 -1.64
N VAL A 641 11.25 -7.05 -2.42
CA VAL A 641 11.48 -6.58 -3.81
C VAL A 641 12.44 -5.38 -3.83
N ARG A 642 12.30 -4.41 -2.91
CA ARG A 642 13.26 -3.30 -2.76
C ARG A 642 14.64 -3.77 -2.37
N GLU A 643 14.75 -4.70 -1.42
CA GLU A 643 16.03 -5.25 -0.97
C GLU A 643 16.79 -5.92 -2.11
N ARG A 644 16.12 -6.73 -2.92
CA ARG A 644 16.70 -7.37 -4.10
C ARG A 644 17.09 -6.36 -5.17
N ALA A 645 16.30 -5.31 -5.36
CA ALA A 645 16.66 -4.21 -6.27
C ALA A 645 17.92 -3.45 -5.79
N VAL A 646 18.04 -3.19 -4.49
CA VAL A 646 19.24 -2.59 -3.88
C VAL A 646 20.45 -3.51 -4.05
N ALA A 647 20.30 -4.81 -3.82
CA ALA A 647 21.39 -5.79 -3.94
C ALA A 647 21.97 -5.85 -5.36
N ARG A 648 21.16 -5.59 -6.40
CA ARG A 648 21.58 -5.55 -7.80
C ARG A 648 22.28 -4.24 -8.21
N SER A 649 22.18 -3.17 -7.41
CA SER A 649 22.75 -1.85 -7.73
C SER A 649 24.01 -1.54 -6.92
N ALA A 650 25.16 -1.43 -7.59
CA ALA A 650 26.43 -1.09 -6.95
C ALA A 650 26.39 0.24 -6.19
N LEU A 651 25.76 1.27 -6.80
CA LEU A 651 25.57 2.57 -6.17
C LEU A 651 24.71 2.46 -4.90
N ALA A 652 23.60 1.71 -4.96
CA ALA A 652 22.71 1.54 -3.80
C ALA A 652 23.38 0.75 -2.66
N ARG A 653 24.25 -0.22 -2.99
CA ARG A 653 25.07 -0.92 -1.99
C ARG A 653 26.07 0.01 -1.31
N LEU A 654 26.76 0.87 -2.08
CA LEU A 654 27.71 1.85 -1.54
C LEU A 654 27.03 2.86 -0.63
N THR A 655 25.86 3.40 -1.03
CA THR A 655 25.09 4.31 -0.18
C THR A 655 24.57 3.61 1.07
N GLY A 656 24.17 2.34 0.97
CA GLY A 656 23.82 1.50 2.11
C GLY A 656 24.96 1.29 3.11
N LEU A 657 26.19 1.05 2.63
CA LEU A 657 27.38 0.93 3.48
C LEU A 657 27.76 2.26 4.15
N ALA A 658 27.65 3.37 3.43
CA ALA A 658 27.86 4.70 4.01
C ALA A 658 26.84 5.00 5.12
N ALA A 659 25.56 4.69 4.89
CA ALA A 659 24.50 4.79 5.89
C ALA A 659 24.79 3.88 7.10
N ALA A 660 25.23 2.64 6.87
CA ALA A 660 25.62 1.71 7.92
C ALA A 660 26.74 2.28 8.81
N ARG A 661 27.79 2.85 8.19
CA ARG A 661 28.90 3.48 8.93
C ARG A 661 28.46 4.71 9.71
N LEU A 662 27.55 5.51 9.17
CA LEU A 662 26.96 6.66 9.85
C LEU A 662 26.14 6.22 11.06
N PHE A 663 25.25 5.24 10.90
CA PHE A 663 24.39 4.73 11.99
C PHE A 663 25.17 3.96 13.05
N GLY A 664 26.27 3.29 12.70
CA GLY A 664 27.10 2.57 13.68
C GLY A 664 28.02 3.46 14.52
N SER A 665 28.19 4.74 14.18
CA SER A 665 29.19 5.63 14.78
C SER A 665 28.57 6.87 15.42
N PRO A 666 28.53 6.98 16.76
CA PRO A 666 27.96 8.14 17.46
C PRO A 666 28.67 9.45 17.11
N ARG A 667 29.98 9.40 16.84
CA ARG A 667 30.77 10.57 16.42
C ARG A 667 30.30 11.05 15.05
N LEU A 668 30.25 10.17 14.06
CA LEU A 668 29.78 10.53 12.72
C LEU A 668 28.32 10.98 12.73
N TRP A 669 27.48 10.32 13.53
CA TRP A 669 26.08 10.69 13.72
C TRP A 669 25.92 12.14 14.21
N ARG A 670 26.63 12.52 15.28
CA ARG A 670 26.59 13.90 15.82
C ARG A 670 27.09 14.93 14.80
N TRP A 671 28.19 14.64 14.10
CA TRP A 671 28.72 15.52 13.06
C TRP A 671 27.76 15.65 11.88
N GLY A 672 27.19 14.54 11.42
CA GLY A 672 26.19 14.51 10.36
C GLY A 672 24.93 15.28 10.73
N GLY A 673 24.43 15.14 11.96
CA GLY A 673 23.29 15.89 12.48
C GLY A 673 23.55 17.40 12.52
N ARG A 674 24.74 17.84 12.97
CA ARG A 674 25.15 19.26 12.91
C ARG A 674 25.21 19.79 11.48
N GLY A 675 25.78 19.00 10.56
CA GLY A 675 25.82 19.33 9.14
C GLY A 675 24.40 19.46 8.55
N LEU A 676 23.51 18.52 8.86
CA LEU A 676 22.11 18.55 8.43
C LEU A 676 21.40 19.82 8.92
N ARG A 677 21.49 20.14 10.22
CA ARG A 677 20.94 21.38 10.78
C ARG A 677 21.50 22.62 10.10
N SER A 678 22.82 22.69 9.90
CA SER A 678 23.44 23.82 9.21
C SER A 678 22.97 23.96 7.75
N LEU A 679 22.73 22.85 7.04
CA LEU A 679 22.23 22.87 5.66
C LEU A 679 20.75 23.30 5.62
N LEU A 680 19.92 22.74 6.49
CA LEU A 680 18.50 23.11 6.61
C LEU A 680 18.33 24.59 6.99
N GLY A 681 19.10 25.09 7.96
CA GLY A 681 19.10 26.51 8.35
C GLY A 681 19.59 27.46 7.25
N ARG A 682 20.30 26.94 6.25
CA ARG A 682 20.70 27.67 5.03
C ARG A 682 19.76 27.45 3.85
N GLY A 683 18.68 26.69 4.02
CA GLY A 683 17.74 26.34 2.95
C GLY A 683 18.31 25.41 1.86
N VAL A 684 19.39 24.67 2.15
CA VAL A 684 20.09 23.85 1.16
C VAL A 684 19.56 22.41 1.19
N ALA A 685 19.05 21.94 0.05
CA ALA A 685 18.64 20.55 -0.17
C ALA A 685 19.44 19.90 -1.31
N LEU A 686 19.87 18.64 -1.11
CA LEU A 686 20.72 17.89 -2.05
C LEU A 686 20.05 16.58 -2.52
N GLY A 687 20.32 16.18 -3.76
CA GLY A 687 19.85 14.90 -4.30
C GLY A 687 18.31 14.77 -4.27
N PRO A 688 17.75 13.60 -3.89
CA PRO A 688 16.30 13.41 -3.77
C PRO A 688 15.59 14.37 -2.80
N LEU A 689 16.32 14.92 -1.81
CA LEU A 689 15.74 15.92 -0.90
C LEU A 689 15.46 17.25 -1.62
N ARG A 690 16.12 17.53 -2.75
CA ARG A 690 15.84 18.72 -3.56
C ARG A 690 14.43 18.66 -4.17
N ASP A 691 14.03 17.50 -4.68
CA ASP A 691 12.68 17.31 -5.24
C ASP A 691 11.61 17.35 -4.14
N TRP A 692 11.93 16.79 -2.97
CA TRP A 692 11.08 16.93 -1.77
C TRP A 692 10.92 18.41 -1.36
N ALA A 693 12.02 19.16 -1.25
CA ALA A 693 12.05 20.58 -0.89
C ALA A 693 11.49 21.52 -1.96
N ALA A 694 11.21 21.02 -3.16
CA ALA A 694 10.54 21.82 -4.19
C ALA A 694 9.01 21.82 -4.05
N THR A 695 8.47 20.77 -3.44
CA THR A 695 7.02 20.58 -3.23
C THR A 695 6.58 20.89 -1.79
N ARG A 696 7.55 21.12 -0.90
CA ARG A 696 7.40 21.39 0.52
C ARG A 696 8.44 22.40 0.99
N GLU A 697 8.13 23.12 2.06
CA GLU A 697 9.10 23.97 2.72
C GLU A 697 10.03 23.14 3.61
N LEU A 698 11.33 23.45 3.63
CA LEU A 698 12.26 22.77 4.54
C LEU A 698 11.85 23.05 6.00
N PRO A 699 11.84 22.03 6.86
CA PRO A 699 11.50 22.24 8.27
C PRO A 699 12.50 23.21 8.90
N PRO A 700 12.06 24.01 9.90
CA PRO A 700 12.97 24.92 10.60
C PRO A 700 14.09 24.10 11.23
N SER A 701 15.33 24.58 11.11
CA SER A 701 16.45 23.93 11.78
C SER A 701 16.50 24.39 13.24
N PRO A 702 16.48 23.47 14.22
CA PRO A 702 16.77 23.84 15.60
C PRO A 702 18.23 24.31 15.73
N SER A 703 18.50 25.18 16.70
CA SER A 703 19.86 25.68 16.99
C SER A 703 20.75 24.62 17.64
N ALA A 704 20.15 23.67 18.36
CA ALA A 704 20.80 22.65 19.16
C ALA A 704 20.15 21.27 18.94
N SER A 705 20.90 20.19 19.18
CA SER A 705 20.32 18.84 19.31
C SER A 705 19.74 18.62 20.71
N LEU A 706 18.91 17.60 20.91
CA LEU A 706 18.42 17.26 22.25
C LEU A 706 19.59 17.01 23.21
N SER A 707 20.60 16.27 22.75
CA SER A 707 21.85 16.02 23.49
C SER A 707 22.63 17.29 23.85
N ASP A 708 22.50 18.38 23.07
CA ASP A 708 23.13 19.66 23.39
C ASP A 708 22.27 20.44 24.40
N CYS A 709 20.93 20.42 24.26
CA CYS A 709 20.00 21.04 25.21
C CYS A 709 20.15 20.46 26.61
N MET A 710 20.23 19.13 26.74
CA MET A 710 20.34 18.45 28.03
C MET A 710 21.65 18.79 28.77
N LYS A 711 22.74 19.11 28.06
CA LYS A 711 24.01 19.51 28.70
C LYS A 711 24.00 20.95 29.20
N GLY A 712 23.12 21.79 28.65
CA GLY A 712 22.96 23.18 29.07
C GLY A 712 22.22 23.31 30.40
N ASP A 713 21.29 22.39 30.69
CA ASP A 713 20.51 22.36 31.93
C ASP A 713 21.32 21.90 33.16
N ASP A 714 22.37 21.09 32.97
CA ASP A 714 23.27 20.66 34.05
C ASP A 714 24.18 21.81 34.58
N GLY A 715 24.09 23.01 33.98
CA GLY A 715 24.89 24.19 34.33
C GLY A 715 24.18 25.25 35.18
N ASN A 716 22.93 24.99 35.62
CA ASN A 716 22.16 25.94 36.44
C ASN A 716 21.32 25.24 37.52
N ALA A 717 21.92 24.23 38.16
CA ALA A 717 21.38 23.55 39.34
C ALA A 717 22.03 24.09 40.62
#